data_AF-A0A8S2SFD6-F1
#
_entry.id   AF-A0A8S2SFD6-F1
#
_cell.length_a   1.000
_cell.length_b   1.000
_cell.length_c   1.000
_cell.angle_alpha   90.00
_cell.angle_beta   90.00
_cell.angle_gamma   90.00
#
_symmetry.space_group_name_H-M   'P 1'
#
loop_
_entity.id
_entity.type
_entity.pdbx_description
1 polymer ?
#
loop_
_entity_poly.entity_id
_entity_poly.type
_entity_poly.pdbx_seq_one_letter_code
_entity_poly.pdbx_strand_id
1 'polypeptide(L)'
;IPNWYRQTNALSVITRFLGATPSSSDIRRPLISIIEQICHIYHLDIPSNLDNVKECLENIFIHIPKTEILVVLLDSIDQLQITDLKNLSIWLPTKFPSRNFKFIISTIPDIEIDRVTVDIHEKLRTIYDNDIIEVEINSLNQNLAGQVLDYWLERDHRCLTMAQREWIQEKFSKQQHFLTPLFVALLYDQTLSWHSYDTTPDPAFLAIKQTRGAIEYLFNQLGVKHGQMLFQRSMSYLQLSGGLSELELEDILTLDDEILKSIFVHYLPPFDLFRLPSTLWIRIKNDMHKYLVEKDIDNIPCIYFYHRSFQYYQTMDFKKLRLEHQTKELLEKTRLFYFANQYKETFDMSYSPKLANKYKLSTTIISANRCLTEQKPFKQKKTNQYNLRRLHQLYINLNRYDFVHEWTIFNYDFLSAFLLCGEYKMSNFLFEMSIGAHDPNGELRFLLKQFETSTEILDQHPNNLPFELIYRFFPFLNELPTLTYNLIDRCLTHCPLQLITNKERQESLAKCSLTNIISITIDAHYIFALTNNDKFYVFVYSYLGLLMAYEFDVIYKKKEPNERILSYLCQFPYVCFLTSNSSMVVGHCSKKEVSMQLPCKQLISFINDRMVLVSSSTANSLELWDCSNNILVSNHNFNDEIIENSMMKNSMIKVVLKGNSMISYIELDENFQFNPIRISNENINNHNHHILLDTHCEFYYSFSSSLASLVIYDKTNNNSKKVINDIDFISPPKSVIYLSKSNSIAWLTSTTLMIFHPLYEQNIFQPFYITSSTIPIDYDLVHDHCSSPEFE
;
A
#
# COMPACT_ATOMS: atom_id res chain seq x y z
N ILE A 1 -11.50 -46.74 -4.68
CA ILE A 1 -10.65 -46.42 -3.52
C ILE A 1 -9.94 -47.70 -3.06
N PRO A 2 -8.60 -47.74 -3.00
CA PRO A 2 -7.84 -48.93 -2.60
C PRO A 2 -8.16 -49.40 -1.17
N ASN A 3 -8.01 -50.69 -0.89
CA ASN A 3 -8.39 -51.28 0.40
C ASN A 3 -7.56 -50.77 1.60
N TRP A 4 -6.35 -50.23 1.40
CA TRP A 4 -5.55 -49.59 2.45
C TRP A 4 -6.09 -48.24 2.92
N TYR A 5 -7.01 -47.62 2.16
CA TYR A 5 -7.68 -46.38 2.51
C TYR A 5 -8.90 -46.60 3.43
N ARG A 6 -9.29 -47.87 3.69
CA ARG A 6 -10.49 -48.24 4.45
C ARG A 6 -10.27 -48.35 5.96
N GLN A 7 -9.21 -47.75 6.52
CA GLN A 7 -9.02 -47.73 7.98
C GLN A 7 -9.67 -46.52 8.65
N THR A 8 -10.16 -46.76 9.85
CA THR A 8 -11.19 -46.07 10.65
C THR A 8 -10.84 -44.67 11.19
N ASN A 9 -9.74 -44.07 10.76
CA ASN A 9 -9.29 -42.75 11.24
C ASN A 9 -9.55 -41.70 10.16
N ALA A 10 -10.13 -40.56 10.51
CA ALA A 10 -10.30 -39.46 9.57
C ALA A 10 -8.92 -38.94 9.13
N LEU A 11 -8.70 -38.85 7.81
CA LEU A 11 -7.44 -38.44 7.19
C LEU A 11 -7.63 -37.08 6.54
N SER A 12 -6.85 -36.09 6.99
CA SER A 12 -6.78 -34.75 6.41
C SER A 12 -5.45 -34.59 5.68
N VAL A 13 -5.50 -34.23 4.40
CA VAL A 13 -4.30 -34.00 3.58
C VAL A 13 -4.29 -32.54 3.12
N ILE A 14 -3.22 -31.83 3.48
CA ILE A 14 -3.00 -30.44 3.09
C ILE A 14 -1.78 -30.41 2.17
N THR A 15 -1.98 -29.97 0.94
CA THR A 15 -0.92 -29.86 -0.06
C THR A 15 -0.60 -28.39 -0.33
N ARG A 16 0.69 -28.06 -0.44
CA ARG A 16 1.17 -26.75 -0.91
C ARG A 16 2.30 -26.94 -1.91
N PHE A 17 2.15 -26.35 -3.08
CA PHE A 17 3.19 -26.25 -4.11
C PHE A 17 3.94 -24.95 -3.90
N LEU A 18 5.22 -25.03 -3.52
CA LEU A 18 6.05 -23.88 -3.22
C LEU A 18 6.75 -23.37 -4.48
N GLY A 19 6.98 -22.06 -4.55
CA GLY A 19 7.53 -21.38 -5.73
C GLY A 19 6.61 -21.40 -6.96
N ALA A 20 5.39 -21.93 -6.86
CA ALA A 20 4.46 -21.98 -7.98
C ALA A 20 3.92 -20.59 -8.32
N THR A 21 3.54 -19.80 -7.33
CA THR A 21 3.04 -18.42 -7.42
C THR A 21 3.91 -17.48 -6.58
N PRO A 22 3.91 -16.15 -6.80
CA PRO A 22 4.63 -15.21 -5.94
C PRO A 22 4.23 -15.29 -4.46
N SER A 23 2.95 -15.51 -4.18
CA SER A 23 2.45 -15.76 -2.83
C SER A 23 2.97 -17.05 -2.19
N SER A 24 3.60 -17.94 -2.96
CA SER A 24 4.22 -19.19 -2.49
C SER A 24 5.74 -19.22 -2.64
N SER A 25 6.35 -18.12 -3.07
CA SER A 25 7.81 -17.98 -3.17
C SER A 25 8.45 -17.57 -1.84
N ASP A 26 7.70 -16.89 -0.98
CA ASP A 26 8.03 -16.61 0.44
C ASP A 26 7.28 -17.62 1.30
N ILE A 27 7.99 -18.31 2.21
CA ILE A 27 7.41 -19.39 3.02
C ILE A 27 6.37 -18.93 4.05
N ARG A 28 6.39 -17.66 4.46
CA ARG A 28 5.49 -17.11 5.47
C ARG A 28 4.02 -17.25 5.06
N ARG A 29 3.69 -16.87 3.82
CA ARG A 29 2.31 -16.88 3.30
C ARG A 29 1.73 -18.31 3.17
N PRO A 30 2.43 -19.29 2.57
CA PRO A 30 1.99 -20.69 2.55
C PRO A 30 1.74 -21.26 3.94
N LEU A 31 2.59 -20.95 4.92
CA LEU A 31 2.43 -21.45 6.29
C LEU A 31 1.21 -20.84 6.98
N ILE A 32 0.96 -19.54 6.82
CA ILE A 32 -0.27 -18.90 7.31
C ILE A 32 -1.50 -19.56 6.68
N SER A 33 -1.48 -19.78 5.37
CA SER A 33 -2.56 -20.48 4.67
C SER A 33 -2.76 -21.93 5.15
N ILE A 34 -1.68 -22.64 5.50
CA ILE A 34 -1.76 -23.97 6.13
C ILE A 34 -2.43 -23.88 7.49
N ILE A 35 -2.02 -22.90 8.32
CA ILE A 35 -2.61 -22.64 9.64
C ILE A 35 -4.12 -22.40 9.53
N GLU A 36 -4.52 -21.47 8.66
CA GLU A 36 -5.93 -21.15 8.43
C GLU A 36 -6.72 -22.37 7.97
N GLN A 37 -6.16 -23.17 7.05
CA GLN A 37 -6.80 -24.38 6.57
C GLN A 37 -6.94 -25.44 7.67
N ILE A 38 -5.92 -25.62 8.53
CA ILE A 38 -6.01 -26.52 9.68
C ILE A 38 -7.10 -26.03 10.64
N CYS A 39 -7.08 -24.74 11.01
CA CYS A 39 -8.10 -24.17 11.88
C CYS A 39 -9.51 -24.36 11.31
N HIS A 40 -9.69 -24.19 10.00
CA HIS A 40 -10.97 -24.43 9.35
C HIS A 40 -11.42 -25.90 9.42
N ILE A 41 -10.51 -26.85 9.14
CA ILE A 41 -10.81 -28.29 9.15
C ILE A 41 -11.22 -28.77 10.55
N TYR A 42 -10.52 -28.28 11.59
CA TYR A 42 -10.72 -28.73 12.97
C TYR A 42 -11.57 -27.77 13.82
N HIS A 43 -12.20 -26.76 13.20
CA HIS A 43 -13.01 -25.74 13.86
C HIS A 43 -12.30 -25.05 15.04
N LEU A 44 -11.03 -24.66 14.84
CA LEU A 44 -10.22 -23.91 15.79
C LEU A 44 -10.23 -22.42 15.43
N ASP A 45 -10.00 -21.57 16.43
CA ASP A 45 -9.81 -20.13 16.20
C ASP A 45 -8.48 -19.85 15.50
N ILE A 46 -8.47 -18.89 14.58
CA ILE A 46 -7.24 -18.44 13.91
C ILE A 46 -6.47 -17.55 14.91
N PRO A 47 -5.17 -17.79 15.14
CA PRO A 47 -4.36 -16.96 16.04
C PRO A 47 -4.36 -15.49 15.61
N SER A 48 -4.56 -14.57 16.55
CA SER A 48 -4.56 -13.12 16.28
C SER A 48 -3.17 -12.55 15.99
N ASN A 49 -2.12 -13.18 16.51
CA ASN A 49 -0.72 -12.84 16.20
C ASN A 49 -0.07 -14.00 15.43
N LEU A 50 0.40 -13.71 14.22
CA LEU A 50 1.10 -14.64 13.32
C LEU A 50 2.54 -14.20 13.05
N ASP A 51 3.17 -13.42 13.92
CA ASP A 51 4.56 -12.97 13.74
C ASP A 51 5.52 -14.18 13.71
N ASN A 52 5.39 -15.11 14.66
CA ASN A 52 6.13 -16.38 14.69
C ASN A 52 5.29 -17.56 14.16
N VAL A 53 5.27 -17.73 12.84
CA VAL A 53 4.41 -18.71 12.16
C VAL A 53 4.71 -20.15 12.56
N LYS A 54 5.99 -20.48 12.82
CA LYS A 54 6.40 -21.82 13.27
C LYS A 54 5.73 -22.19 14.60
N GLU A 55 5.84 -21.30 15.58
CA GLU A 55 5.28 -21.53 16.91
C GLU A 55 3.75 -21.61 16.88
N CYS A 56 3.11 -20.76 16.08
CA CYS A 56 1.67 -20.82 15.86
C CYS A 56 1.24 -22.19 15.31
N LEU A 57 1.96 -22.68 14.30
CA LEU A 57 1.69 -23.99 13.70
C LEU A 57 1.89 -25.14 14.70
N GLU A 58 3.00 -25.11 15.46
CA GLU A 58 3.28 -26.11 16.51
C GLU A 58 2.20 -26.12 17.60
N ASN A 59 1.69 -24.94 18.00
CA ASN A 59 0.62 -24.83 18.99
C ASN A 59 -0.71 -25.41 18.48
N ILE A 60 -1.05 -25.16 17.22
CA ILE A 60 -2.26 -25.73 16.60
C ILE A 60 -2.20 -27.25 16.56
N PHE A 61 -1.03 -27.84 16.34
CA PHE A 61 -0.89 -29.30 16.34
C PHE A 61 -1.34 -29.94 17.65
N ILE A 62 -1.21 -29.26 18.79
CA ILE A 62 -1.62 -29.80 20.10
C ILE A 62 -3.13 -30.02 20.18
N HIS A 63 -3.92 -29.24 19.43
CA HIS A 63 -5.38 -29.28 19.47
C HIS A 63 -6.01 -30.31 18.53
N ILE A 64 -5.22 -30.96 17.68
CA ILE A 64 -5.74 -31.96 16.73
C ILE A 64 -6.02 -33.30 17.44
N PRO A 65 -7.19 -33.92 17.23
CA PRO A 65 -7.53 -35.20 17.85
C PRO A 65 -6.53 -36.32 17.49
N LYS A 66 -6.08 -37.07 18.51
CA LYS A 66 -5.14 -38.20 18.33
C LYS A 66 -5.69 -39.35 17.47
N THR A 67 -7.01 -39.37 17.26
CA THR A 67 -7.73 -40.34 16.43
C THR A 67 -7.69 -40.01 14.94
N GLU A 68 -7.30 -38.80 14.56
CA GLU A 68 -7.25 -38.33 13.19
C GLU A 68 -5.81 -38.18 12.71
N ILE A 69 -5.57 -38.37 11.42
CA ILE A 69 -4.24 -38.27 10.80
C ILE A 69 -4.18 -37.00 9.98
N LEU A 70 -3.19 -36.14 10.24
CA LEU A 70 -2.89 -34.96 9.43
C LEU A 70 -1.63 -35.21 8.61
N VAL A 71 -1.73 -35.07 7.29
CA VAL A 71 -0.61 -35.10 6.35
C VAL A 71 -0.46 -33.71 5.74
N VAL A 72 0.71 -33.11 5.90
CA VAL A 72 1.09 -31.88 5.21
C VAL A 72 2.15 -32.22 4.18
N LEU A 73 1.87 -31.91 2.91
CA LEU A 73 2.78 -32.10 1.79
C LEU A 73 3.24 -30.74 1.28
N LEU A 74 4.54 -30.48 1.40
CA LEU A 74 5.22 -29.32 0.84
C LEU A 74 6.01 -29.75 -0.38
N ASP A 75 5.53 -29.36 -1.56
CA ASP A 75 6.22 -29.68 -2.80
C ASP A 75 7.21 -28.57 -3.17
N SER A 76 8.42 -28.97 -3.54
CA SER A 76 9.48 -28.14 -4.10
C SER A 76 9.97 -27.02 -3.16
N ILE A 77 10.35 -27.35 -1.92
CA ILE A 77 10.89 -26.33 -0.98
C ILE A 77 12.13 -25.60 -1.56
N ASP A 78 12.84 -26.25 -2.47
CA ASP A 78 13.95 -25.71 -3.24
C ASP A 78 13.60 -24.49 -4.12
N GLN A 79 12.32 -24.19 -4.32
CA GLN A 79 11.88 -23.03 -5.09
C GLN A 79 11.56 -21.80 -4.23
N LEU A 80 11.79 -21.87 -2.92
CA LEU A 80 11.69 -20.74 -2.00
C LEU A 80 12.86 -19.76 -2.17
N GLN A 81 12.73 -18.59 -1.55
CA GLN A 81 13.82 -17.61 -1.49
C GLN A 81 15.04 -18.14 -0.72
N ILE A 82 16.22 -17.61 -1.06
CA ILE A 82 17.49 -18.01 -0.43
C ILE A 82 17.46 -17.79 1.09
N THR A 83 16.82 -16.71 1.54
CA THR A 83 16.65 -16.36 2.96
C THR A 83 15.96 -17.49 3.71
N ASP A 84 14.87 -18.02 3.17
CA ASP A 84 14.10 -19.12 3.74
C ASP A 84 14.87 -20.44 3.73
N LEU A 85 15.62 -20.69 2.66
CA LEU A 85 16.47 -21.88 2.49
C LEU A 85 17.73 -21.86 3.37
N LYS A 86 18.22 -20.67 3.72
CA LYS A 86 19.41 -20.52 4.58
C LYS A 86 19.14 -21.04 5.99
N ASN A 87 17.95 -20.80 6.54
CA ASN A 87 17.61 -21.18 7.91
C ASN A 87 16.25 -21.88 7.98
N LEU A 88 16.18 -23.13 7.49
CA LEU A 88 14.97 -23.95 7.50
C LEU A 88 14.37 -24.13 8.92
N SER A 89 15.20 -24.13 9.96
CA SER A 89 14.79 -24.33 11.35
C SER A 89 13.91 -23.20 11.91
N ILE A 90 13.92 -22.01 11.29
CA ILE A 90 13.12 -20.84 11.69
C ILE A 90 11.64 -21.11 11.46
N TRP A 91 11.30 -21.82 10.39
CA TRP A 91 9.91 -21.95 9.93
C TRP A 91 9.40 -23.39 9.90
N LEU A 92 10.29 -24.39 9.75
CA LEU A 92 9.88 -25.79 9.82
C LEU A 92 9.52 -26.19 11.25
N PRO A 93 8.39 -26.89 11.45
CA PRO A 93 8.00 -27.38 12.76
C PRO A 93 8.97 -28.46 13.23
N THR A 94 9.33 -28.36 14.50
CA THR A 94 10.22 -29.29 15.22
C THR A 94 9.48 -30.05 16.31
N LYS A 95 8.34 -29.53 16.78
CA LYS A 95 7.50 -30.18 17.80
C LYS A 95 6.30 -30.84 17.15
N PHE A 96 6.26 -32.17 17.20
CA PHE A 96 5.09 -32.97 16.79
C PHE A 96 4.49 -33.65 18.02
N PRO A 97 3.23 -33.35 18.39
CA PRO A 97 2.65 -33.81 19.66
C PRO A 97 2.28 -35.30 19.66
N SER A 98 2.12 -35.93 18.50
CA SER A 98 1.82 -37.36 18.38
C SER A 98 2.17 -37.95 17.01
N ARG A 99 2.14 -39.29 16.90
CA ARG A 99 2.49 -40.04 15.68
C ARG A 99 1.50 -39.89 14.51
N ASN A 100 0.38 -39.21 14.74
CA ASN A 100 -0.68 -38.97 13.76
C ASN A 100 -0.38 -37.79 12.81
N PHE A 101 0.79 -37.16 12.93
CA PHE A 101 1.28 -36.14 12.02
C PHE A 101 2.29 -36.71 11.03
N LYS A 102 2.16 -36.32 9.77
CA LYS A 102 3.14 -36.62 8.72
C LYS A 102 3.44 -35.36 7.93
N PHE A 103 4.71 -35.00 7.85
CA PHE A 103 5.21 -33.99 6.92
C PHE A 103 5.92 -34.70 5.78
N ILE A 104 5.52 -34.42 4.55
CA ILE A 104 6.16 -34.91 3.33
C ILE A 104 6.71 -33.68 2.61
N ILE A 105 8.02 -33.68 2.38
CA ILE A 105 8.71 -32.56 1.74
C ILE A 105 9.40 -33.10 0.50
N SER A 106 9.21 -32.46 -0.65
CA SER A 106 10.02 -32.72 -1.85
C SER A 106 11.04 -31.60 -2.04
N THR A 107 12.26 -31.97 -2.40
CA THR A 107 13.37 -31.04 -2.66
C THR A 107 14.40 -31.67 -3.58
N ILE A 108 15.19 -30.83 -4.26
CA ILE A 108 16.51 -31.23 -4.73
C ILE A 108 17.52 -31.15 -3.57
N PRO A 109 18.63 -31.93 -3.59
CA PRO A 109 19.53 -32.02 -2.43
C PRO A 109 20.24 -30.69 -2.14
N ASP A 110 20.73 -30.03 -3.18
CA ASP A 110 21.49 -28.80 -3.07
C ASP A 110 21.07 -27.77 -4.13
N ILE A 111 21.30 -26.49 -3.82
CA ILE A 111 21.00 -25.38 -4.71
C ILE A 111 22.18 -24.42 -4.74
N GLU A 112 22.64 -24.09 -5.94
CA GLU A 112 23.60 -23.03 -6.15
C GLU A 112 22.89 -21.71 -6.52
N ILE A 113 22.96 -20.72 -5.64
CA ILE A 113 22.50 -19.36 -5.92
C ILE A 113 23.61 -18.36 -5.59
N ASP A 114 23.97 -17.54 -6.56
CA ASP A 114 24.98 -16.47 -6.44
C ASP A 114 26.31 -16.90 -5.82
N ARG A 115 26.78 -18.09 -6.24
CA ARG A 115 28.02 -18.75 -5.78
C ARG A 115 27.95 -19.26 -4.33
N VAL A 116 26.78 -19.24 -3.72
CA VAL A 116 26.51 -19.89 -2.44
C VAL A 116 25.75 -21.18 -2.73
N THR A 117 26.33 -22.30 -2.32
CA THR A 117 25.65 -23.59 -2.33
C THR A 117 24.90 -23.75 -1.00
N VAL A 118 23.60 -23.98 -1.09
CA VAL A 118 22.77 -24.33 0.05
C VAL A 118 22.48 -25.82 -0.04
N ASP A 119 23.10 -26.60 0.85
CA ASP A 119 22.75 -28.01 1.05
C ASP A 119 21.46 -28.08 1.88
N ILE A 120 20.36 -28.44 1.23
CA ILE A 120 19.03 -28.55 1.86
C ILE A 120 18.93 -29.89 2.58
N HIS A 121 19.48 -30.94 1.99
CA HIS A 121 19.45 -32.29 2.51
C HIS A 121 20.16 -32.40 3.87
N GLU A 122 21.38 -31.87 3.99
CA GLU A 122 22.14 -31.87 5.26
C GLU A 122 21.41 -31.06 6.34
N LYS A 123 20.77 -29.94 5.98
CA LYS A 123 20.00 -29.12 6.93
C LYS A 123 18.76 -29.85 7.43
N LEU A 124 18.01 -30.54 6.57
CA LEU A 124 16.86 -31.34 6.97
C LEU A 124 17.29 -32.48 7.91
N ARG A 125 18.41 -33.15 7.62
CA ARG A 125 19.01 -34.14 8.54
C ARG A 125 19.40 -33.54 9.87
N THR A 126 19.96 -32.32 9.87
CA THR A 126 20.33 -31.62 11.11
C THR A 126 19.09 -31.27 11.96
N ILE A 127 17.97 -30.94 11.33
CA ILE A 127 16.73 -30.56 12.03
C ILE A 127 16.00 -31.78 12.61
N TYR A 128 15.92 -32.87 11.86
CA TYR A 128 15.08 -34.03 12.21
C TYR A 128 15.85 -35.28 12.64
N ASP A 129 17.17 -35.29 12.48
CA ASP A 129 18.07 -36.39 12.86
C ASP A 129 17.51 -37.77 12.47
N ASN A 130 17.21 -38.64 13.44
CA ASN A 130 16.72 -40.00 13.21
C ASN A 130 15.21 -40.10 12.87
N ASP A 131 14.46 -38.99 12.93
CA ASP A 131 13.01 -38.96 12.68
C ASP A 131 12.64 -38.66 11.22
N ILE A 132 13.62 -38.68 10.30
CA ILE A 132 13.41 -38.47 8.86
C ILE A 132 13.38 -39.79 8.08
N ILE A 133 12.47 -39.90 7.11
CA ILE A 133 12.47 -40.97 6.11
C ILE A 133 12.80 -40.35 4.76
N GLU A 134 13.93 -40.75 4.20
CA GLU A 134 14.43 -40.23 2.92
C GLU A 134 14.10 -41.20 1.78
N VAL A 135 13.58 -40.66 0.68
CA VAL A 135 13.32 -41.40 -0.55
C VAL A 135 14.00 -40.67 -1.69
N GLU A 136 15.12 -41.21 -2.16
CA GLU A 136 15.85 -40.66 -3.30
C GLU A 136 15.16 -41.04 -4.62
N ILE A 137 14.92 -40.05 -5.49
CA ILE A 137 14.38 -40.27 -6.83
C ILE A 137 15.54 -40.27 -7.82
N ASN A 138 15.93 -41.46 -8.26
CA ASN A 138 17.02 -41.65 -9.21
C ASN A 138 16.66 -41.26 -10.64
N SER A 139 17.69 -41.03 -11.47
CA SER A 139 17.52 -40.85 -12.91
C SER A 139 16.90 -42.09 -13.58
N LEU A 140 16.26 -41.88 -14.73
CA LEU A 140 15.73 -42.98 -15.54
C LEU A 140 16.90 -43.84 -16.02
N ASN A 141 16.76 -45.15 -15.94
CA ASN A 141 17.69 -46.05 -16.62
C ASN A 141 17.45 -46.02 -18.14
N GLN A 142 18.44 -46.49 -18.91
CA GLN A 142 18.39 -46.50 -20.37
C GLN A 142 17.15 -47.24 -20.94
N ASN A 143 16.78 -48.36 -20.32
CA ASN A 143 15.66 -49.18 -20.79
C ASN A 143 14.32 -48.46 -20.60
N LEU A 144 14.10 -47.89 -19.42
CA LEU A 144 12.90 -47.14 -19.08
C LEU A 144 12.79 -45.87 -19.93
N ALA A 145 13.90 -45.15 -20.13
CA ALA A 145 13.93 -43.99 -21.03
C ALA A 145 13.57 -44.37 -22.48
N GLY A 146 14.07 -45.50 -22.97
CA GLY A 146 13.70 -46.07 -24.27
C GLY A 146 12.21 -46.41 -24.36
N GLN A 147 11.67 -47.11 -23.36
CA GLN A 147 10.25 -47.46 -23.29
C GLN A 147 9.35 -46.22 -23.27
N VAL A 148 9.72 -45.19 -22.51
CA VAL A 148 8.98 -43.92 -22.44
C VAL A 148 9.01 -43.21 -23.80
N LEU A 149 10.17 -43.16 -24.46
CA LEU A 149 10.30 -42.57 -25.80
C LEU A 149 9.44 -43.32 -26.83
N ASP A 150 9.54 -44.65 -26.87
CA ASP A 150 8.77 -45.47 -27.81
C ASP A 150 7.26 -45.31 -27.57
N TYR A 151 6.81 -45.27 -26.30
CA TYR A 151 5.42 -45.00 -25.95
C TYR A 151 4.94 -43.63 -26.45
N TRP A 152 5.73 -42.57 -26.28
CA TRP A 152 5.37 -41.25 -26.79
C TRP A 152 5.39 -41.15 -28.31
N LEU A 153 6.32 -41.83 -28.98
CA LEU A 153 6.35 -41.92 -30.44
C LEU A 153 5.12 -42.65 -30.98
N GLU A 154 4.75 -43.77 -30.37
CA GLU A 154 3.56 -44.55 -30.75
C GLU A 154 2.28 -43.73 -30.56
N ARG A 155 2.14 -43.04 -29.41
CA ARG A 155 1.00 -42.18 -29.09
C ARG A 155 0.77 -41.09 -30.14
N ASP A 156 1.85 -40.47 -30.63
CA ASP A 156 1.78 -39.39 -31.63
C ASP A 156 1.91 -39.92 -33.07
N HIS A 157 1.82 -41.24 -33.27
CA HIS A 157 1.91 -41.93 -34.56
C HIS A 157 3.18 -41.60 -35.36
N ARG A 158 4.31 -41.49 -34.66
CA ARG A 158 5.63 -41.19 -35.22
C ARG A 158 6.52 -42.44 -35.19
N CYS A 159 7.34 -42.58 -36.23
CA CYS A 159 8.36 -43.62 -36.31
C CYS A 159 9.69 -43.02 -36.74
N LEU A 160 10.78 -43.45 -36.11
CA LEU A 160 12.14 -43.02 -36.41
C LEU A 160 12.84 -44.05 -37.29
N THR A 161 13.66 -43.58 -38.23
CA THR A 161 14.55 -44.45 -39.00
C THR A 161 15.63 -45.07 -38.10
N MET A 162 16.29 -46.13 -38.57
CA MET A 162 17.40 -46.75 -37.83
C MET A 162 18.48 -45.72 -37.45
N ALA A 163 18.90 -44.89 -38.41
CA ALA A 163 19.88 -43.82 -38.17
C ALA A 163 19.41 -42.80 -37.13
N GLN A 164 18.15 -42.36 -37.20
CA GLN A 164 17.57 -41.42 -36.23
C GLN A 164 17.49 -42.02 -34.82
N ARG A 165 17.20 -43.31 -34.71
CA ARG A 165 17.22 -44.02 -33.41
C ARG A 165 18.61 -44.05 -32.81
N GLU A 166 19.65 -44.27 -33.61
CA GLU A 166 21.04 -44.27 -33.15
C GLU A 166 21.43 -42.91 -32.53
N TRP A 167 20.98 -41.79 -33.11
CA TRP A 167 21.27 -40.43 -32.60
C TRP A 167 20.77 -40.21 -31.16
N ILE A 168 19.70 -40.90 -30.75
CA ILE A 168 19.12 -40.79 -29.40
C ILE A 168 19.69 -41.87 -28.48
N GLN A 169 19.86 -43.10 -28.98
CA GLN A 169 20.42 -44.20 -28.18
C GLN A 169 21.84 -43.90 -27.69
N GLU A 170 22.64 -43.19 -28.47
CA GLU A 170 23.96 -42.72 -28.04
C GLU A 170 23.86 -41.81 -26.79
N LYS A 171 22.81 -41.00 -26.70
CA LYS A 171 22.57 -40.14 -25.53
C LYS A 171 22.14 -40.96 -24.32
N PHE A 172 21.26 -41.94 -24.50
CA PHE A 172 20.80 -42.78 -23.41
C PHE A 172 21.91 -43.67 -22.82
N SER A 173 22.82 -44.16 -23.66
CA SER A 173 23.95 -44.98 -23.21
C SER A 173 25.02 -44.17 -22.50
N LYS A 174 25.39 -42.99 -23.03
CA LYS A 174 26.49 -42.18 -22.48
C LYS A 174 26.12 -41.31 -21.27
N GLN A 175 24.82 -41.08 -21.02
CA GLN A 175 24.36 -40.04 -20.08
C GLN A 175 23.46 -40.58 -18.96
N GLN A 176 23.67 -41.82 -18.52
CA GLN A 176 22.78 -42.51 -17.55
C GLN A 176 22.48 -41.71 -16.27
N HIS A 177 23.45 -40.95 -15.74
CA HIS A 177 23.27 -40.12 -14.55
C HIS A 177 22.42 -38.85 -14.78
N PHE A 178 22.16 -38.46 -16.03
CA PHE A 178 21.45 -37.23 -16.38
C PHE A 178 20.12 -37.47 -17.12
N LEU A 179 19.67 -38.72 -17.21
CA LEU A 179 18.40 -39.12 -17.83
C LEU A 179 17.20 -38.76 -16.95
N THR A 180 16.91 -37.47 -16.88
CA THR A 180 15.69 -36.96 -16.23
C THR A 180 14.47 -37.10 -17.16
N PRO A 181 13.24 -37.22 -16.63
CA PRO A 181 12.03 -37.22 -17.45
C PRO A 181 11.93 -36.01 -18.38
N LEU A 182 12.31 -34.82 -17.91
CA LEU A 182 12.34 -33.61 -18.74
C LEU A 182 13.36 -33.71 -19.88
N PHE A 183 14.53 -34.29 -19.64
CA PHE A 183 15.53 -34.45 -20.69
C PHE A 183 15.03 -35.37 -21.81
N VAL A 184 14.40 -36.49 -21.46
CA VAL A 184 13.80 -37.40 -22.44
C VAL A 184 12.66 -36.72 -23.19
N ALA A 185 11.83 -35.92 -22.51
CA ALA A 185 10.75 -35.16 -23.13
C ALA A 185 11.28 -34.13 -24.15
N LEU A 186 12.35 -33.41 -23.81
CA LEU A 186 13.00 -32.47 -24.72
C LEU A 186 13.58 -33.17 -25.95
N LEU A 187 14.26 -34.31 -25.76
CA LEU A 187 14.79 -35.10 -26.88
C LEU A 187 13.67 -35.62 -27.77
N TYR A 188 12.58 -36.12 -27.17
CA TYR A 188 11.39 -36.57 -27.88
C TYR A 188 10.79 -35.45 -28.74
N ASP A 189 10.62 -34.25 -28.18
CA ASP A 189 10.05 -33.12 -28.93
C ASP A 189 10.91 -32.75 -30.15
N GLN A 190 12.24 -32.90 -30.07
CA GLN A 190 13.12 -32.73 -31.22
C GLN A 190 12.84 -33.72 -32.34
N THR A 191 12.53 -34.97 -32.00
CA THR A 191 12.22 -36.01 -32.99
C THR A 191 10.97 -35.73 -33.82
N LEU A 192 10.06 -34.91 -33.30
CA LEU A 192 8.83 -34.53 -33.99
C LEU A 192 9.13 -33.61 -35.20
N SER A 193 10.25 -32.89 -35.15
CA SER A 193 10.69 -32.00 -36.24
C SER A 193 11.45 -32.73 -37.36
N TRP A 194 11.91 -33.96 -37.11
CA TRP A 194 12.71 -34.70 -38.09
C TRP A 194 11.85 -35.26 -39.22
N HIS A 195 12.42 -35.26 -40.42
CA HIS A 195 11.85 -35.86 -41.62
C HIS A 195 12.51 -37.22 -41.87
N SER A 196 11.84 -38.11 -42.59
CA SER A 196 12.40 -39.44 -42.91
C SER A 196 13.67 -39.38 -43.77
N TYR A 197 13.87 -38.29 -44.52
CA TYR A 197 15.04 -38.07 -45.38
C TYR A 197 16.19 -37.35 -44.67
N ASP A 198 16.05 -36.97 -43.39
CA ASP A 198 17.15 -36.41 -42.63
C ASP A 198 18.15 -37.53 -42.34
N THR A 199 19.25 -37.57 -43.11
CA THR A 199 20.29 -38.61 -43.02
C THR A 199 21.48 -38.19 -42.18
N THR A 200 21.65 -36.90 -41.92
CA THR A 200 22.75 -36.34 -41.12
C THR A 200 22.19 -35.58 -39.92
N PRO A 201 22.60 -35.91 -38.69
CA PRO A 201 22.14 -35.21 -37.50
C PRO A 201 22.72 -33.80 -37.45
N ASP A 202 21.99 -32.88 -36.84
CA ASP A 202 22.51 -31.58 -36.47
C ASP A 202 23.68 -31.74 -35.47
N PRO A 203 24.87 -31.20 -35.77
CA PRO A 203 26.02 -31.27 -34.84
C PRO A 203 25.70 -30.70 -33.46
N ALA A 204 24.88 -29.65 -33.38
CA ALA A 204 24.46 -29.06 -32.10
C ALA A 204 23.54 -30.00 -31.32
N PHE A 205 22.69 -30.77 -32.00
CA PHE A 205 21.88 -31.81 -31.36
C PHE A 205 22.79 -32.90 -30.77
N LEU A 206 23.78 -33.40 -31.53
CA LEU A 206 24.70 -34.43 -31.04
C LEU A 206 25.49 -33.97 -29.80
N ALA A 207 25.87 -32.70 -29.74
CA ALA A 207 26.61 -32.11 -28.63
C ALA A 207 25.82 -32.05 -27.30
N ILE A 208 24.50 -32.25 -27.32
CA ILE A 208 23.66 -32.24 -26.11
C ILE A 208 24.05 -33.37 -25.15
N LYS A 209 24.43 -32.98 -23.92
CA LYS A 209 24.85 -33.89 -22.83
C LYS A 209 23.88 -34.04 -21.66
N GLN A 210 22.98 -33.08 -21.49
CA GLN A 210 22.12 -32.96 -20.30
C GLN A 210 20.93 -32.02 -20.62
N THR A 211 19.95 -31.95 -19.71
CA THR A 211 18.74 -31.12 -19.82
C THR A 211 19.03 -29.69 -20.26
N ARG A 212 20.05 -29.05 -19.67
CA ARG A 212 20.45 -27.68 -20.02
C ARG A 212 20.79 -27.52 -21.51
N GLY A 213 21.57 -28.46 -22.06
CA GLY A 213 21.97 -28.41 -23.47
C GLY A 213 20.78 -28.65 -24.40
N ALA A 214 19.79 -29.45 -23.98
CA ALA A 214 18.56 -29.63 -24.75
C ALA A 214 17.69 -28.37 -24.75
N ILE A 215 17.62 -27.64 -23.63
CA ILE A 215 16.93 -26.34 -23.57
C ILE A 215 17.64 -25.32 -24.46
N GLU A 216 18.97 -25.23 -24.39
CA GLU A 216 19.79 -24.36 -25.25
C GLU A 216 19.55 -24.64 -26.74
N TYR A 217 19.52 -25.93 -27.10
CA TYR A 217 19.23 -26.36 -28.47
C TYR A 217 17.83 -25.93 -28.93
N LEU A 218 16.80 -26.19 -28.12
CA LEU A 218 15.43 -25.77 -28.40
C LEU A 218 15.32 -24.25 -28.56
N PHE A 219 15.93 -23.48 -27.65
CA PHE A 219 15.87 -22.02 -27.67
C PHE A 219 16.55 -21.45 -28.92
N ASN A 220 17.68 -22.03 -29.35
CA ASN A 220 18.35 -21.62 -30.58
C ASN A 220 17.49 -21.88 -31.82
N GLN A 221 16.84 -23.05 -31.92
CA GLN A 221 15.92 -23.34 -33.02
C GLN A 221 14.75 -22.36 -33.08
N LEU A 222 14.13 -22.07 -31.93
CA LEU A 222 13.00 -21.15 -31.85
C LEU A 222 13.43 -19.70 -32.08
N GLY A 223 14.63 -19.32 -31.64
CA GLY A 223 15.23 -18.02 -31.93
C GLY A 223 15.44 -17.82 -33.44
N VAL A 224 15.95 -18.83 -34.15
CA VAL A 224 16.04 -18.78 -35.62
C VAL A 224 14.66 -18.66 -36.28
N LYS A 225 13.67 -19.39 -35.77
CA LYS A 225 12.30 -19.41 -36.34
C LYS A 225 11.54 -18.08 -36.15
N HIS A 226 11.65 -17.46 -34.98
CA HIS A 226 10.82 -16.29 -34.60
C HIS A 226 11.58 -14.96 -34.62
N GLY A 227 12.88 -14.99 -34.90
CA GLY A 227 13.77 -13.85 -34.76
C GLY A 227 14.45 -13.89 -33.39
N GLN A 228 15.79 -13.97 -33.42
CA GLN A 228 16.61 -14.24 -32.23
C GLN A 228 16.31 -13.24 -31.10
N MET A 229 16.24 -11.95 -31.45
CA MET A 229 16.05 -10.87 -30.50
C MET A 229 14.69 -10.93 -29.81
N LEU A 230 13.60 -11.04 -30.60
CA LEU A 230 12.24 -11.13 -30.07
C LEU A 230 12.09 -12.35 -29.15
N PHE A 231 12.56 -13.52 -29.58
CA PHE A 231 12.45 -14.74 -28.81
C PHE A 231 13.23 -14.64 -27.49
N GLN A 232 14.51 -14.28 -27.55
CA GLN A 232 15.36 -14.16 -26.35
C GLN A 232 14.79 -13.15 -25.37
N ARG A 233 14.42 -11.95 -25.83
CA ARG A 233 13.84 -10.91 -24.97
C ARG A 233 12.52 -11.34 -24.35
N SER A 234 11.65 -12.04 -25.09
CA SER A 234 10.41 -12.60 -24.55
C SER A 234 10.67 -13.57 -23.39
N MET A 235 11.59 -14.52 -23.58
CA MET A 235 11.97 -15.48 -22.55
C MET A 235 12.67 -14.80 -21.36
N SER A 236 13.43 -13.74 -21.61
CA SER A 236 14.12 -12.95 -20.59
C SER A 236 13.14 -12.16 -19.73
N TYR A 237 12.17 -11.46 -20.32
CA TYR A 237 11.16 -10.71 -19.58
C TYR A 237 10.23 -11.61 -18.76
N LEU A 238 9.84 -12.77 -19.30
CA LEU A 238 9.11 -13.78 -18.54
C LEU A 238 9.88 -14.23 -17.30
N GLN A 239 11.19 -14.47 -17.43
CA GLN A 239 12.03 -14.87 -16.31
C GLN A 239 12.20 -13.76 -15.27
N LEU A 240 12.52 -12.54 -15.72
CA LEU A 240 12.83 -11.41 -14.84
C LEU A 240 11.62 -10.96 -13.99
N SER A 241 10.41 -11.05 -14.56
CA SER A 241 9.18 -10.66 -13.88
C SER A 241 8.59 -11.76 -13.00
N GLY A 242 9.14 -12.98 -13.04
CA GLY A 242 8.48 -14.14 -12.44
C GLY A 242 7.10 -14.33 -13.06
N GLY A 243 7.07 -14.41 -14.39
CA GLY A 243 5.86 -14.51 -15.20
C GLY A 243 5.20 -13.17 -15.52
N LEU A 244 4.49 -13.12 -16.64
CA LEU A 244 3.81 -11.93 -17.17
C LEU A 244 2.47 -12.33 -17.79
N SER A 245 1.45 -11.48 -17.67
CA SER A 245 0.25 -11.65 -18.50
C SER A 245 0.60 -11.41 -19.98
N GLU A 246 -0.26 -11.88 -20.88
CA GLU A 246 -0.06 -11.70 -22.32
C GLU A 246 0.01 -10.22 -22.70
N LEU A 247 -0.85 -9.39 -22.11
CA LEU A 247 -0.85 -7.94 -22.31
C LEU A 247 0.42 -7.28 -21.74
N GLU A 248 0.83 -7.66 -20.53
CA GLU A 248 2.04 -7.11 -19.92
C GLU A 248 3.27 -7.43 -20.78
N LEU A 249 3.38 -8.67 -21.27
CA LEU A 249 4.50 -9.08 -22.11
C LEU A 249 4.51 -8.31 -23.43
N GLU A 250 3.38 -8.18 -24.12
CA GLU A 250 3.30 -7.39 -25.36
C GLU A 250 3.67 -5.92 -25.15
N ASP A 251 3.21 -5.31 -24.06
CA ASP A 251 3.51 -3.92 -23.74
C ASP A 251 5.00 -3.72 -23.42
N ILE A 252 5.59 -4.63 -22.62
CA ILE A 252 7.03 -4.58 -22.30
C ILE A 252 7.88 -4.81 -23.56
N LEU A 253 7.51 -5.75 -24.44
CA LEU A 253 8.20 -5.99 -25.71
C LEU A 253 8.06 -4.80 -26.67
N THR A 254 6.93 -4.08 -26.62
CA THR A 254 6.70 -2.84 -27.39
C THR A 254 7.55 -1.68 -26.85
N LEU A 255 7.90 -1.71 -25.57
CA LEU A 255 8.77 -0.71 -24.96
C LEU A 255 10.26 -0.93 -25.26
N ASP A 256 10.65 -2.15 -25.65
CA ASP A 256 12.03 -2.47 -26.01
C ASP A 256 12.33 -2.01 -27.45
N ASP A 257 13.05 -0.89 -27.56
CA ASP A 257 13.45 -0.32 -28.85
C ASP A 257 14.25 -1.30 -29.69
N GLU A 258 15.11 -2.13 -29.10
CA GLU A 258 15.93 -3.06 -29.86
C GLU A 258 15.08 -4.18 -30.50
N ILE A 259 13.99 -4.57 -29.84
CA ILE A 259 13.02 -5.50 -30.43
C ILE A 259 12.32 -4.85 -31.61
N LEU A 260 11.81 -3.63 -31.44
CA LEU A 260 11.09 -2.96 -32.52
C LEU A 260 11.98 -2.62 -33.71
N LYS A 261 13.25 -2.26 -33.48
CA LYS A 261 14.27 -2.12 -34.52
C LYS A 261 14.48 -3.43 -35.30
N SER A 262 14.47 -4.57 -34.61
CA SER A 262 14.63 -5.89 -35.23
C SER A 262 13.42 -6.32 -36.09
N ILE A 263 12.24 -5.76 -35.82
CA ILE A 263 10.98 -6.08 -36.54
C ILE A 263 10.75 -5.10 -37.68
N PHE A 264 10.88 -3.80 -37.40
CA PHE A 264 10.63 -2.71 -38.35
C PHE A 264 11.88 -2.36 -39.16
N VAL A 265 12.42 -3.36 -39.86
CA VAL A 265 13.65 -3.22 -40.67
C VAL A 265 13.37 -2.51 -42.01
N HIS A 266 12.18 -2.73 -42.59
CA HIS A 266 11.85 -2.30 -43.96
C HIS A 266 10.71 -1.27 -44.06
N TYR A 267 9.91 -1.13 -43.01
CA TYR A 267 8.81 -0.17 -42.93
C TYR A 267 8.53 0.19 -41.47
N LEU A 268 7.99 1.38 -41.26
CA LEU A 268 7.46 1.81 -39.96
C LEU A 268 5.93 1.72 -39.97
N PRO A 269 5.32 1.28 -38.85
CA PRO A 269 3.88 1.45 -38.67
C PRO A 269 3.53 2.94 -38.53
N PRO A 270 2.24 3.31 -38.64
CA PRO A 270 1.80 4.67 -38.32
C PRO A 270 2.23 5.08 -36.90
N PHE A 271 2.67 6.32 -36.72
CA PHE A 271 3.15 6.80 -35.41
C PHE A 271 2.07 6.84 -34.33
N ASP A 272 0.80 6.87 -34.73
CA ASP A 272 -0.36 6.78 -33.84
C ASP A 272 -0.67 5.34 -33.40
N LEU A 273 -0.04 4.33 -34.03
CA LEU A 273 -0.22 2.89 -33.77
C LEU A 273 1.13 2.17 -33.77
N PHE A 274 2.02 2.55 -32.85
CA PHE A 274 3.39 2.03 -32.79
C PHE A 274 3.52 0.85 -31.80
N ARG A 275 2.78 -0.24 -32.06
CA ARG A 275 2.70 -1.42 -31.18
C ARG A 275 3.31 -2.67 -31.81
N LEU A 276 3.86 -3.57 -30.99
CA LEU A 276 4.23 -4.91 -31.41
C LEU A 276 2.99 -5.66 -31.96
N PRO A 277 3.03 -6.26 -33.15
CA PRO A 277 1.94 -7.11 -33.62
C PRO A 277 1.77 -8.35 -32.73
N SER A 278 0.62 -8.49 -32.06
CA SER A 278 0.31 -9.61 -31.14
C SER A 278 0.55 -11.00 -31.75
N THR A 279 0.35 -11.13 -33.07
CA THR A 279 0.60 -12.37 -33.81
C THR A 279 2.03 -12.92 -33.66
N LEU A 280 3.02 -12.07 -33.41
CA LEU A 280 4.41 -12.50 -33.22
C LEU A 280 4.57 -13.25 -31.90
N TRP A 281 4.01 -12.71 -30.81
CA TRP A 281 4.01 -13.39 -29.51
C TRP A 281 3.17 -14.67 -29.54
N ILE A 282 1.96 -14.62 -30.13
CA ILE A 282 1.08 -15.79 -30.22
C ILE A 282 1.77 -16.98 -30.89
N ARG A 283 2.57 -16.74 -31.93
CA ARG A 283 3.37 -17.79 -32.60
C ARG A 283 4.44 -18.39 -31.69
N ILE A 284 5.14 -17.55 -30.91
CA ILE A 284 6.12 -18.01 -29.93
C ILE A 284 5.44 -18.83 -28.83
N LYS A 285 4.33 -18.31 -28.26
CA LYS A 285 3.53 -18.99 -27.22
C LYS A 285 3.07 -20.37 -27.71
N ASN A 286 2.58 -20.46 -28.94
CA ASN A 286 2.13 -21.72 -29.54
C ASN A 286 3.26 -22.74 -29.70
N ASP A 287 4.46 -22.33 -30.10
CA ASP A 287 5.58 -23.27 -30.20
C ASP A 287 6.15 -23.65 -28.83
N MET A 288 6.02 -22.77 -27.82
CA MET A 288 6.47 -22.98 -26.45
C MET A 288 5.41 -23.58 -25.52
N HIS A 289 4.21 -23.92 -26.03
CA HIS A 289 3.04 -24.29 -25.22
C HIS A 289 3.30 -25.45 -24.24
N LYS A 290 4.19 -26.39 -24.56
CA LYS A 290 4.53 -27.53 -23.68
C LYS A 290 5.40 -27.12 -22.48
N TYR A 291 6.05 -25.98 -22.57
CA TYR A 291 7.04 -25.49 -21.61
C TYR A 291 6.60 -24.21 -20.89
N LEU A 292 5.43 -23.69 -21.26
CA LEU A 292 4.78 -22.57 -20.62
C LEU A 292 3.48 -23.02 -19.94
N VAL A 293 3.16 -22.38 -18.84
CA VAL A 293 1.97 -22.63 -18.03
C VAL A 293 1.38 -21.29 -17.62
N GLU A 294 0.06 -21.20 -17.55
CA GLU A 294 -0.63 -20.04 -17.00
C GLU A 294 -0.89 -20.26 -15.50
N LYS A 295 -0.58 -19.24 -14.71
CA LYS A 295 -0.75 -19.23 -13.26
C LYS A 295 -1.38 -17.92 -12.83
N ASP A 296 -2.31 -17.97 -11.89
CA ASP A 296 -2.89 -16.74 -11.33
C ASP A 296 -1.89 -16.10 -10.34
N ILE A 297 -1.50 -14.87 -10.66
CA ILE A 297 -0.62 -14.04 -9.85
C ILE A 297 -1.35 -12.74 -9.59
N ASP A 298 -1.60 -12.41 -8.31
CA ASP A 298 -2.29 -11.17 -7.93
C ASP A 298 -3.64 -10.98 -8.64
N ASN A 299 -4.38 -12.09 -8.83
CA ASN A 299 -5.65 -12.19 -9.57
C ASN A 299 -5.54 -11.93 -11.08
N ILE A 300 -4.34 -12.07 -11.65
CA ILE A 300 -4.09 -11.92 -13.09
C ILE A 300 -3.46 -13.20 -13.63
N PRO A 301 -4.00 -13.80 -14.72
CA PRO A 301 -3.38 -14.96 -15.35
C PRO A 301 -2.05 -14.55 -16.00
N CYS A 302 -0.97 -15.12 -15.49
CA CYS A 302 0.39 -14.86 -15.93
C CYS A 302 1.02 -16.11 -16.52
N ILE A 303 1.71 -15.93 -17.64
CA ILE A 303 2.47 -16.97 -18.34
C ILE A 303 3.79 -17.16 -17.61
N TYR A 304 4.15 -18.41 -17.33
CA TYR A 304 5.33 -18.82 -16.58
C TYR A 304 6.01 -20.02 -17.25
N PHE A 305 7.30 -20.21 -17.00
CA PHE A 305 7.96 -21.48 -17.32
C PHE A 305 7.41 -22.63 -16.50
N TYR A 306 7.07 -23.73 -17.18
CA TYR A 306 6.54 -24.95 -16.56
C TYR A 306 7.56 -25.60 -15.61
N HIS A 307 8.83 -25.62 -15.98
CA HIS A 307 9.88 -26.30 -15.20
C HIS A 307 11.02 -25.35 -14.82
N ARG A 308 11.52 -25.49 -13.59
CA ARG A 308 12.62 -24.66 -13.04
C ARG A 308 13.90 -24.73 -13.87
N SER A 309 14.14 -25.80 -14.62
CA SER A 309 15.32 -25.90 -15.49
C SER A 309 15.35 -24.84 -16.60
N PHE A 310 14.19 -24.40 -17.10
CA PHE A 310 14.13 -23.29 -18.06
C PHE A 310 14.52 -21.96 -17.40
N GLN A 311 14.01 -21.73 -16.19
CA GLN A 311 14.34 -20.55 -15.39
C GLN A 311 15.83 -20.51 -15.04
N TYR A 312 16.38 -21.64 -14.62
CA TYR A 312 17.80 -21.81 -14.31
C TYR A 312 18.65 -21.60 -15.55
N TYR A 313 18.28 -22.17 -16.70
CA TYR A 313 18.95 -21.93 -17.97
C TYR A 313 19.01 -20.43 -18.30
N GLN A 314 17.87 -19.73 -18.24
CA GLN A 314 17.82 -18.28 -18.48
C GLN A 314 18.70 -17.50 -17.49
N THR A 315 18.64 -17.85 -16.20
CA THR A 315 19.47 -17.21 -15.17
C THR A 315 20.96 -17.41 -15.43
N MET A 316 21.36 -18.61 -15.87
CA MET A 316 22.74 -18.87 -16.25
C MET A 316 23.14 -18.23 -17.56
N ASP A 317 22.21 -18.08 -18.52
CA ASP A 317 22.47 -17.41 -19.79
C ASP A 317 22.78 -15.93 -19.54
N PHE A 318 22.00 -15.27 -18.67
CA PHE A 318 22.34 -13.95 -18.14
C PHE A 318 23.72 -13.91 -17.46
N LYS A 319 24.12 -14.97 -16.73
CA LYS A 319 25.45 -15.05 -16.11
C LYS A 319 26.58 -15.36 -17.11
N LYS A 320 26.32 -16.06 -18.22
CA LYS A 320 27.27 -16.31 -19.32
C LYS A 320 27.53 -15.04 -20.11
N LEU A 321 26.50 -14.20 -20.27
CA LEU A 321 26.59 -12.83 -20.80
C LEU A 321 27.38 -11.87 -19.87
N ARG A 322 28.31 -12.38 -19.04
CA ARG A 322 29.17 -11.69 -18.06
C ARG A 322 30.09 -10.58 -18.64
N LEU A 323 29.88 -10.18 -19.89
CA LEU A 323 30.43 -8.99 -20.54
C LEU A 323 29.38 -7.84 -20.68
N GLU A 324 28.12 -8.04 -20.31
CA GLU A 324 27.04 -7.04 -20.43
C GLU A 324 26.14 -6.98 -19.18
N HIS A 325 26.68 -6.56 -18.02
CA HIS A 325 25.85 -6.10 -16.87
C HIS A 325 24.75 -5.12 -17.34
N GLN A 326 25.11 -4.30 -18.33
CA GLN A 326 24.26 -3.31 -18.99
C GLN A 326 22.99 -3.92 -19.61
N THR A 327 23.04 -5.13 -20.18
CA THR A 327 21.89 -5.72 -20.87
C THR A 327 20.82 -6.20 -19.90
N LYS A 328 21.22 -6.82 -18.77
CA LYS A 328 20.26 -7.20 -17.72
C LYS A 328 19.65 -5.95 -17.08
N GLU A 329 20.46 -4.96 -16.75
CA GLU A 329 20.00 -3.71 -16.17
C GLU A 329 19.05 -2.97 -17.12
N LEU A 330 19.33 -2.96 -18.43
CA LEU A 330 18.45 -2.40 -19.46
C LEU A 330 17.09 -3.10 -19.52
N LEU A 331 17.07 -4.44 -19.47
CA LEU A 331 15.83 -5.22 -19.43
C LEU A 331 14.99 -4.88 -18.19
N GLU A 332 15.65 -4.88 -17.04
CA GLU A 332 15.04 -4.58 -15.75
C GLU A 332 14.48 -3.16 -15.72
N LYS A 333 15.24 -2.20 -16.23
CA LYS A 333 14.79 -0.83 -16.41
C LYS A 333 13.57 -0.72 -17.33
N THR A 334 13.58 -1.41 -18.47
CA THR A 334 12.47 -1.38 -19.44
C THR A 334 11.19 -1.95 -18.83
N ARG A 335 11.24 -3.10 -18.16
CA ARG A 335 10.04 -3.68 -17.53
C ARG A 335 9.58 -2.87 -16.32
N LEU A 336 10.50 -2.30 -15.53
CA LEU A 336 10.13 -1.53 -14.34
C LEU A 336 9.55 -0.17 -14.73
N PHE A 337 9.99 0.43 -15.85
CA PHE A 337 9.30 1.59 -16.44
C PHE A 337 7.86 1.28 -16.81
N TYR A 338 7.57 0.10 -17.35
CA TYR A 338 6.19 -0.33 -17.61
C TYR A 338 5.37 -0.35 -16.31
N PHE A 339 5.82 -1.06 -15.26
CA PHE A 339 5.09 -1.13 -13.99
C PHE A 339 5.03 0.22 -13.25
N ALA A 340 6.05 1.07 -13.39
CA ALA A 340 6.05 2.41 -12.82
C ALA A 340 5.15 3.39 -13.59
N ASN A 341 4.75 3.06 -14.82
CA ASN A 341 4.10 3.95 -15.79
C ASN A 341 5.01 5.15 -16.17
N GLN A 342 6.30 4.87 -16.36
CA GLN A 342 7.39 5.84 -16.56
C GLN A 342 8.15 5.55 -17.86
N TYR A 343 7.41 5.25 -18.93
CA TYR A 343 7.99 4.88 -20.21
C TYR A 343 8.10 6.06 -21.17
N LYS A 344 8.99 5.92 -22.17
CA LYS A 344 9.21 6.94 -23.20
C LYS A 344 8.21 6.79 -24.35
N GLU A 345 7.62 7.91 -24.76
CA GLU A 345 6.80 8.02 -25.98
C GLU A 345 7.63 8.38 -27.22
N THR A 346 8.93 8.08 -27.20
CA THR A 346 9.86 8.36 -28.29
C THR A 346 10.50 7.09 -28.80
N PHE A 347 10.83 7.04 -30.09
CA PHE A 347 11.53 5.94 -30.74
C PHE A 347 12.77 6.44 -31.49
N ASP A 348 13.89 5.75 -31.33
CA ASP A 348 15.14 6.11 -32.01
C ASP A 348 15.29 5.39 -33.37
N MET A 349 15.26 6.19 -34.45
CA MET A 349 15.43 5.80 -35.85
C MET A 349 16.90 5.77 -36.31
N SER A 350 17.88 5.99 -35.43
CA SER A 350 19.31 5.99 -35.77
C SER A 350 19.79 4.69 -36.45
N TYR A 351 19.13 3.57 -36.16
CA TYR A 351 19.46 2.24 -36.70
C TYR A 351 19.24 2.09 -38.21
N SER A 352 18.37 2.91 -38.82
CA SER A 352 18.00 2.77 -40.23
C SER A 352 17.92 4.12 -40.95
N PRO A 353 19.07 4.66 -41.41
CA PRO A 353 19.10 5.92 -42.16
C PRO A 353 18.28 5.84 -43.45
N LYS A 354 18.13 4.63 -44.04
CA LYS A 354 17.27 4.40 -45.20
C LYS A 354 15.79 4.66 -44.88
N LEU A 355 15.31 4.18 -43.73
CA LEU A 355 13.94 4.46 -43.30
C LEU A 355 13.77 5.93 -42.93
N ALA A 356 14.73 6.52 -42.20
CA ALA A 356 14.69 7.93 -41.87
C ALA A 356 14.56 8.81 -43.14
N ASN A 357 15.32 8.49 -44.20
CA ASN A 357 15.22 9.16 -45.49
C ASN A 357 13.90 8.87 -46.21
N LYS A 358 13.42 7.61 -46.21
CA LYS A 358 12.15 7.21 -46.84
C LYS A 358 10.95 7.98 -46.28
N TYR A 359 10.93 8.18 -44.96
CA TYR A 359 9.87 8.90 -44.25
C TYR A 359 10.16 10.40 -44.05
N LYS A 360 11.28 10.92 -44.61
CA LYS A 360 11.69 12.33 -44.55
C LYS A 360 11.70 12.90 -43.11
N LEU A 361 12.26 12.13 -42.17
CA LEU A 361 12.31 12.51 -40.76
C LEU A 361 13.32 13.65 -40.54
N SER A 362 12.92 14.68 -39.81
CA SER A 362 13.78 15.82 -39.44
C SER A 362 14.79 15.48 -38.34
N THR A 363 14.47 14.49 -37.51
CA THR A 363 15.27 14.02 -36.37
C THR A 363 15.35 12.50 -36.38
N THR A 364 16.39 11.95 -35.76
CA THR A 364 16.51 10.50 -35.55
C THR A 364 15.56 10.03 -34.45
N ILE A 365 15.29 10.85 -33.45
CA ILE A 365 14.30 10.54 -32.43
C ILE A 365 12.94 11.07 -32.88
N ILE A 366 11.95 10.18 -32.95
CA ILE A 366 10.56 10.51 -33.29
C ILE A 366 9.66 10.31 -32.08
N SER A 367 8.60 11.12 -31.97
CA SER A 367 7.50 10.84 -31.05
C SER A 367 6.59 9.79 -31.67
N ALA A 368 6.28 8.74 -30.91
CA ALA A 368 5.46 7.63 -31.36
C ALA A 368 4.58 7.15 -30.20
N ASN A 369 3.26 7.10 -30.42
CA ASN A 369 2.34 6.50 -29.48
C ASN A 369 2.49 4.98 -29.55
N ARG A 370 3.12 4.42 -28.52
CA ARG A 370 3.35 2.98 -28.38
C ARG A 370 2.08 2.17 -28.18
N CYS A 371 0.93 2.84 -27.97
CA CYS A 371 -0.38 2.24 -27.73
C CYS A 371 -0.35 1.20 -26.59
N LEU A 372 0.35 1.55 -25.51
CA LEU A 372 0.51 0.70 -24.34
C LEU A 372 -0.74 0.75 -23.47
N THR A 373 -0.96 -0.32 -22.70
CA THR A 373 -2.04 -0.33 -21.72
C THR A 373 -1.63 0.56 -20.54
N GLU A 374 -2.43 1.59 -20.25
CA GLU A 374 -2.20 2.43 -19.07
C GLU A 374 -2.25 1.60 -17.79
N GLN A 375 -1.23 1.75 -16.93
CA GLN A 375 -1.25 1.11 -15.63
C GLN A 375 -2.31 1.72 -14.74
N LYS A 376 -3.16 0.86 -14.14
CA LYS A 376 -4.09 1.29 -13.10
C LYS A 376 -3.32 1.92 -11.92
N PRO A 377 -3.89 2.93 -11.24
CA PRO A 377 -3.27 3.52 -10.07
C PRO A 377 -3.03 2.47 -8.97
N PHE A 378 -2.09 2.72 -8.07
CA PHE A 378 -1.80 1.82 -6.94
C PHE A 378 -3.04 1.52 -6.09
N LYS A 379 -3.93 2.50 -5.95
CA LYS A 379 -5.23 2.38 -5.28
C LYS A 379 -6.34 2.91 -6.18
N GLN A 380 -7.35 2.08 -6.44
CA GLN A 380 -8.50 2.47 -7.24
C GLN A 380 -9.54 3.20 -6.39
N LYS A 381 -9.76 4.51 -6.64
CA LYS A 381 -10.66 5.36 -5.84
C LYS A 381 -12.10 4.84 -5.73
N LYS A 382 -12.63 4.18 -6.78
CA LYS A 382 -14.03 3.72 -6.83
C LYS A 382 -14.28 2.43 -6.05
N THR A 383 -13.36 1.48 -6.14
CA THR A 383 -13.51 0.12 -5.58
C THR A 383 -12.71 -0.06 -4.29
N ASN A 384 -11.85 0.90 -3.95
CA ASN A 384 -10.89 0.83 -2.85
C ASN A 384 -9.93 -0.37 -2.95
N GLN A 385 -9.77 -0.95 -4.15
CA GLN A 385 -8.87 -2.09 -4.41
C GLN A 385 -7.45 -1.60 -4.73
N TYR A 386 -6.46 -2.38 -4.32
CA TYR A 386 -5.05 -2.11 -4.55
C TYR A 386 -4.51 -2.91 -5.74
N ASN A 387 -3.64 -2.30 -6.54
CA ASN A 387 -2.95 -2.97 -7.64
C ASN A 387 -1.72 -3.72 -7.10
N LEU A 388 -1.97 -4.89 -6.51
CA LEU A 388 -0.94 -5.74 -5.89
C LEU A 388 0.16 -6.12 -6.88
N ARG A 389 -0.21 -6.45 -8.13
CA ARG A 389 0.73 -6.77 -9.20
C ARG A 389 1.79 -5.68 -9.39
N ARG A 390 1.35 -4.43 -9.47
CA ARG A 390 2.23 -3.26 -9.61
C ARG A 390 3.10 -3.04 -8.37
N LEU A 391 2.51 -3.20 -7.17
CA LEU A 391 3.24 -3.06 -5.90
C LEU A 391 4.35 -4.12 -5.80
N HIS A 392 4.04 -5.40 -6.01
CA HIS A 392 4.97 -6.51 -5.90
C HIS A 392 6.14 -6.38 -6.88
N GLN A 393 5.88 -6.02 -8.14
CA GLN A 393 6.91 -5.88 -9.15
C GLN A 393 7.90 -4.75 -8.85
N LEU A 394 7.45 -3.67 -8.22
CA LEU A 394 8.34 -2.58 -7.79
C LEU A 394 9.04 -2.92 -6.46
N TYR A 395 8.31 -3.47 -5.48
CA TYR A 395 8.81 -3.80 -4.15
C TYR A 395 9.98 -4.79 -4.18
N ILE A 396 9.86 -5.90 -4.93
CA ILE A 396 10.89 -6.95 -4.97
C ILE A 396 12.24 -6.48 -5.57
N ASN A 397 12.24 -5.31 -6.22
CA ASN A 397 13.41 -4.74 -6.88
C ASN A 397 13.99 -3.51 -6.17
N LEU A 398 13.42 -3.11 -5.03
CA LEU A 398 13.85 -1.93 -4.27
C LEU A 398 15.35 -1.91 -3.98
N ASN A 399 15.89 -3.03 -3.51
CA ASN A 399 17.31 -3.15 -3.15
C ASN A 399 18.23 -3.42 -4.32
N ARG A 400 17.68 -3.69 -5.51
CA ARG A 400 18.45 -4.12 -6.67
C ARG A 400 18.81 -2.96 -7.57
N TYR A 401 17.94 -1.94 -7.64
CA TYR A 401 18.05 -0.87 -8.62
C TYR A 401 17.62 0.48 -8.03
N ASP A 402 18.58 1.42 -7.94
CA ASP A 402 18.35 2.74 -7.34
C ASP A 402 17.32 3.57 -8.10
N PHE A 403 17.24 3.42 -9.43
CA PHE A 403 16.27 4.15 -10.25
C PHE A 403 14.80 3.82 -9.91
N VAL A 404 14.54 2.73 -9.19
CA VAL A 404 13.19 2.36 -8.73
C VAL A 404 12.74 3.25 -7.58
N HIS A 405 13.67 3.80 -6.79
CA HIS A 405 13.39 4.56 -5.56
C HIS A 405 12.49 5.76 -5.81
N GLU A 406 12.66 6.45 -6.94
CA GLU A 406 11.82 7.59 -7.34
C GLU A 406 10.33 7.22 -7.41
N TRP A 407 10.00 6.00 -7.84
CA TRP A 407 8.62 5.55 -8.03
C TRP A 407 8.09 4.73 -6.85
N THR A 408 8.91 4.53 -5.83
CA THR A 408 8.58 3.75 -4.65
C THR A 408 8.76 4.54 -3.36
N ILE A 409 9.96 4.58 -2.79
CA ILE A 409 10.22 5.19 -1.48
C ILE A 409 10.02 6.71 -1.49
N PHE A 410 10.23 7.36 -2.64
CA PHE A 410 9.95 8.78 -2.81
C PHE A 410 8.55 9.06 -3.40
N ASN A 411 7.69 8.03 -3.47
CA ASN A 411 6.35 8.13 -4.03
C ASN A 411 5.28 7.88 -2.96
N TYR A 412 4.53 8.93 -2.62
CA TYR A 412 3.44 8.86 -1.65
C TYR A 412 2.36 7.81 -2.01
N ASP A 413 1.94 7.76 -3.27
CA ASP A 413 0.88 6.84 -3.71
C ASP A 413 1.33 5.38 -3.57
N PHE A 414 2.60 5.09 -3.85
CA PHE A 414 3.19 3.77 -3.63
C PHE A 414 3.23 3.44 -2.14
N LEU A 415 3.84 4.28 -1.30
CA LEU A 415 3.99 4.02 0.14
C LEU A 415 2.64 3.89 0.85
N SER A 416 1.69 4.76 0.50
CA SER A 416 0.32 4.72 1.03
C SER A 416 -0.36 3.40 0.65
N ALA A 417 -0.29 2.98 -0.61
CA ALA A 417 -0.88 1.73 -1.06
C ALA A 417 -0.16 0.51 -0.47
N PHE A 418 1.18 0.56 -0.35
CA PHE A 418 2.01 -0.49 0.23
C PHE A 418 1.60 -0.78 1.68
N LEU A 419 1.45 0.26 2.51
CA LEU A 419 1.04 0.07 3.91
C LEU A 419 -0.45 -0.25 4.06
N LEU A 420 -1.32 0.36 3.24
CA LEU A 420 -2.77 0.19 3.37
C LEU A 420 -3.32 -1.07 2.69
N CYS A 421 -2.54 -1.77 1.86
CA CYS A 421 -2.97 -3.04 1.27
C CYS A 421 -3.03 -4.19 2.29
N GLY A 422 -2.37 -4.02 3.45
CA GLY A 422 -2.39 -4.98 4.55
C GLY A 422 -1.45 -6.19 4.38
N GLU A 423 -0.79 -6.35 3.23
CA GLU A 423 0.17 -7.44 3.01
C GLU A 423 1.55 -7.17 3.62
N TYR A 424 1.89 -5.89 3.84
CA TYR A 424 3.22 -5.46 4.25
C TYR A 424 3.16 -4.45 5.39
N LYS A 425 4.18 -4.49 6.24
CA LYS A 425 4.43 -3.50 7.29
C LYS A 425 5.63 -2.62 6.92
N MET A 426 5.77 -1.46 7.56
CA MET A 426 6.96 -0.62 7.44
C MET A 426 8.22 -1.37 7.91
N SER A 427 8.08 -2.23 8.93
CA SER A 427 9.16 -3.13 9.36
C SER A 427 9.66 -4.06 8.24
N ASN A 428 8.76 -4.65 7.43
CA ASN A 428 9.15 -5.44 6.25
C ASN A 428 9.93 -4.59 5.23
N PHE A 429 9.49 -3.34 5.02
CA PHE A 429 10.13 -2.42 4.09
C PHE A 429 11.55 -2.06 4.54
N LEU A 430 11.74 -1.72 5.81
CA LEU A 430 13.05 -1.40 6.38
C LEU A 430 13.99 -2.61 6.38
N PHE A 431 13.46 -3.80 6.70
CA PHE A 431 14.24 -5.04 6.64
C PHE A 431 14.81 -5.26 5.25
N GLU A 432 14.00 -5.12 4.20
CA GLU A 432 14.49 -5.20 2.83
C GLU A 432 15.60 -4.15 2.62
N MET A 433 15.34 -2.87 2.89
CA MET A 433 16.30 -1.78 2.59
C MET A 433 17.64 -1.90 3.34
N SER A 434 17.66 -2.57 4.49
CA SER A 434 18.88 -2.81 5.28
C SER A 434 19.91 -3.71 4.57
N ILE A 435 19.52 -4.42 3.50
CA ILE A 435 20.33 -5.45 2.83
C ILE A 435 21.35 -4.85 1.82
N GLY A 436 21.55 -3.52 1.81
CA GLY A 436 22.63 -2.87 1.07
C GLY A 436 22.15 -2.02 -0.10
N ALA A 437 21.12 -1.19 0.13
CA ALA A 437 20.72 -0.17 -0.84
C ALA A 437 21.87 0.81 -1.11
N HIS A 438 22.16 1.06 -2.39
CA HIS A 438 23.15 2.05 -2.79
C HIS A 438 22.55 3.45 -2.64
N ASP A 439 23.22 4.30 -1.86
CA ASP A 439 22.75 5.65 -1.53
C ASP A 439 23.90 6.64 -1.72
N PRO A 440 24.14 7.10 -2.96
CA PRO A 440 25.31 7.92 -3.28
C PRO A 440 25.23 9.31 -2.64
N ASN A 441 24.02 9.79 -2.31
CA ASN A 441 23.76 11.15 -1.85
C ASN A 441 23.31 11.23 -0.38
N GLY A 442 23.15 10.11 0.32
CA GLY A 442 22.68 10.07 1.72
C GLY A 442 21.17 10.34 1.90
N GLU A 443 20.46 10.72 0.83
CA GLU A 443 19.04 11.08 0.86
C GLU A 443 18.17 9.88 1.25
N LEU A 444 18.48 8.70 0.71
CA LEU A 444 17.74 7.48 1.00
C LEU A 444 17.91 7.06 2.46
N ARG A 445 19.15 7.08 2.97
CA ARG A 445 19.47 6.75 4.36
C ARG A 445 18.81 7.72 5.33
N PHE A 446 18.76 9.00 5.00
CA PHE A 446 18.05 10.00 5.79
C PHE A 446 16.56 9.67 5.90
N LEU A 447 15.91 9.33 4.78
CA LEU A 447 14.51 8.93 4.74
C LEU A 447 14.23 7.64 5.52
N LEU A 448 15.08 6.61 5.32
CA LEU A 448 14.97 5.34 6.05
C LEU A 448 15.11 5.53 7.56
N LYS A 449 15.99 6.42 8.02
CA LYS A 449 16.13 6.73 9.44
C LYS A 449 14.85 7.33 10.04
N GLN A 450 14.14 8.17 9.28
CA GLN A 450 12.85 8.69 9.73
C GLN A 450 11.77 7.59 9.77
N PHE A 451 11.78 6.67 8.80
CA PHE A 451 10.90 5.51 8.85
C PHE A 451 11.19 4.60 10.05
N GLU A 452 12.45 4.34 10.39
CA GLU A 452 12.82 3.58 11.60
C GLU A 452 12.15 4.15 12.86
N THR A 453 12.17 5.47 13.03
CA THR A 453 11.56 6.16 14.18
C THR A 453 10.03 6.18 14.17
N SER A 454 9.38 5.86 13.06
CA SER A 454 7.92 5.85 12.91
C SER A 454 7.36 4.44 12.66
N THR A 455 8.20 3.41 12.64
CA THR A 455 7.84 2.02 12.31
C THR A 455 6.68 1.50 13.12
N GLU A 456 6.74 1.61 14.46
CA GLU A 456 5.71 1.07 15.36
C GLU A 456 4.33 1.70 15.09
N ILE A 457 4.32 3.02 14.84
CA ILE A 457 3.10 3.77 14.53
C ILE A 457 2.57 3.41 13.15
N LEU A 458 3.43 3.32 12.13
CA LEU A 458 3.00 3.05 10.76
C LEU A 458 2.56 1.59 10.55
N ASP A 459 3.15 0.65 11.30
CA ASP A 459 2.75 -0.76 11.28
C ASP A 459 1.35 -0.97 11.87
N GLN A 460 1.00 -0.20 12.91
CA GLN A 460 -0.33 -0.26 13.54
C GLN A 460 -1.34 0.66 12.84
N HIS A 461 -0.88 1.82 12.37
CA HIS A 461 -1.69 2.89 11.81
C HIS A 461 -1.09 3.47 10.51
N PRO A 462 -1.21 2.75 9.38
CA PRO A 462 -0.74 3.18 8.07
C PRO A 462 -1.22 4.57 7.61
N ASN A 463 -2.43 4.98 8.03
CA ASN A 463 -3.01 6.27 7.65
C ASN A 463 -2.22 7.48 8.20
N ASN A 464 -1.34 7.27 9.18
CA ASN A 464 -0.50 8.32 9.76
C ASN A 464 0.72 8.66 8.90
N LEU A 465 0.97 7.95 7.78
CA LEU A 465 2.11 8.19 6.90
C LEU A 465 2.34 9.67 6.52
N PRO A 466 1.35 10.45 6.04
CA PRO A 466 1.57 11.86 5.71
C PRO A 466 2.02 12.66 6.94
N PHE A 467 1.42 12.38 8.10
CA PHE A 467 1.71 13.12 9.33
C PHE A 467 3.11 12.84 9.85
N GLU A 468 3.52 11.57 9.92
CA GLU A 468 4.84 11.17 10.40
C GLU A 468 5.97 11.78 9.57
N LEU A 469 5.77 11.83 8.24
CA LEU A 469 6.73 12.42 7.30
C LEU A 469 6.76 13.95 7.40
N ILE A 470 5.61 14.62 7.37
CA ILE A 470 5.55 16.09 7.50
C ILE A 470 6.20 16.50 8.82
N TYR A 471 5.83 15.88 9.94
CA TYR A 471 6.36 16.26 11.25
C TYR A 471 7.90 16.21 11.30
N ARG A 472 8.51 15.18 10.71
CA ARG A 472 9.96 14.98 10.75
C ARG A 472 10.72 15.86 9.78
N PHE A 473 10.16 16.10 8.60
CA PHE A 473 10.88 16.79 7.53
C PHE A 473 10.54 18.27 7.40
N PHE A 474 9.39 18.73 7.91
CA PHE A 474 8.98 20.13 7.81
C PHE A 474 10.01 21.13 8.37
N PRO A 475 10.72 20.86 9.49
CA PRO A 475 11.77 21.76 9.97
C PRO A 475 12.91 21.98 8.97
N PHE A 476 13.13 21.02 8.07
CA PHE A 476 14.22 21.00 7.11
C PHE A 476 13.78 21.38 5.69
N LEU A 477 12.53 21.83 5.48
CA LEU A 477 11.90 21.94 4.17
C LEU A 477 12.72 22.69 3.10
N ASN A 478 13.51 23.68 3.51
CA ASN A 478 14.38 24.46 2.60
C ASN A 478 15.72 23.78 2.27
N GLU A 479 16.11 22.77 3.03
CA GLU A 479 17.38 22.02 2.91
C GLU A 479 17.15 20.62 2.32
N LEU A 480 15.90 20.22 2.08
CA LEU A 480 15.57 18.90 1.56
C LEU A 480 15.97 18.75 0.09
N PRO A 481 16.50 17.58 -0.29
CA PRO A 481 16.71 17.29 -1.71
C PRO A 481 15.38 17.08 -2.44
N THR A 482 15.44 17.14 -3.77
CA THR A 482 14.25 17.26 -4.63
C THR A 482 13.26 16.10 -4.49
N LEU A 483 13.73 14.86 -4.34
CA LEU A 483 12.84 13.69 -4.26
C LEU A 483 12.10 13.66 -2.92
N THR A 484 12.80 13.90 -1.83
CA THR A 484 12.22 14.00 -0.48
C THR A 484 11.24 15.18 -0.39
N TYR A 485 11.61 16.33 -0.98
CA TYR A 485 10.72 17.48 -1.08
C TYR A 485 9.42 17.14 -1.82
N ASN A 486 9.51 16.48 -2.98
CA ASN A 486 8.34 16.06 -3.76
C ASN A 486 7.45 15.08 -2.97
N LEU A 487 8.05 14.16 -2.21
CA LEU A 487 7.33 13.25 -1.33
C LEU A 487 6.53 14.03 -0.27
N ILE A 488 7.15 15.03 0.36
CA ILE A 488 6.51 15.83 1.41
C ILE A 488 5.44 16.75 0.85
N ASP A 489 5.65 17.36 -0.31
CA ASP A 489 4.64 18.15 -1.00
C ASP A 489 3.37 17.31 -1.24
N ARG A 490 3.54 16.08 -1.73
CA ARG A 490 2.43 15.12 -1.83
C ARG A 490 1.81 14.82 -0.46
N CYS A 491 2.61 14.57 0.57
CA CYS A 491 2.08 14.35 1.92
C CYS A 491 1.26 15.55 2.41
N LEU A 492 1.67 16.79 2.15
CA LEU A 492 0.95 18.01 2.53
C LEU A 492 -0.43 18.07 1.86
N THR A 493 -0.54 17.66 0.60
CA THR A 493 -1.84 17.60 -0.09
C THR A 493 -2.77 16.52 0.46
N HIS A 494 -2.21 15.44 1.02
CA HIS A 494 -2.95 14.28 1.52
C HIS A 494 -3.09 14.25 3.05
N CYS A 495 -2.46 15.18 3.77
CA CYS A 495 -2.55 15.27 5.20
C CYS A 495 -3.89 15.90 5.60
N PRO A 496 -4.71 15.23 6.43
CA PRO A 496 -5.94 15.82 6.95
C PRO A 496 -5.70 16.95 7.97
N LEU A 497 -4.43 17.19 8.35
CA LEU A 497 -4.03 18.04 9.48
C LEU A 497 -3.11 19.17 9.02
N GLN A 498 -3.56 20.42 9.18
CA GLN A 498 -2.73 21.62 8.98
C GLN A 498 -2.03 22.00 10.28
N LEU A 499 -0.69 22.01 10.26
CA LEU A 499 0.17 22.31 11.40
C LEU A 499 0.39 23.83 11.46
N ILE A 500 -0.16 24.51 12.47
CA ILE A 500 0.10 25.94 12.71
C ILE A 500 1.29 26.05 13.66
N THR A 501 2.42 26.57 13.20
CA THR A 501 3.57 26.77 14.09
C THR A 501 3.39 28.01 14.98
N ASN A 502 3.99 28.01 16.18
CA ASN A 502 3.94 29.16 17.09
C ASN A 502 4.54 30.44 16.46
N LYS A 503 5.52 30.30 15.57
CA LYS A 503 6.18 31.42 14.89
C LYS A 503 5.26 32.07 13.84
N GLU A 504 4.61 31.28 12.99
CA GLU A 504 3.64 31.78 12.00
C GLU A 504 2.41 32.40 12.68
N ARG A 505 1.95 31.81 13.79
CA ARG A 505 0.91 32.40 14.64
C ARG A 505 1.35 33.76 15.17
N GLN A 506 2.58 33.91 15.66
CA GLN A 506 3.09 35.17 16.22
C GLN A 506 3.35 36.24 15.15
N GLU A 507 3.97 35.91 14.02
CA GLU A 507 4.25 36.86 12.93
C GLU A 507 2.97 37.41 12.29
N SER A 508 1.92 36.60 12.22
CA SER A 508 0.63 36.99 11.64
C SER A 508 -0.19 37.87 12.57
N LEU A 509 -0.15 37.57 13.88
CA LEU A 509 -0.77 38.40 14.91
C LEU A 509 0.00 39.72 15.12
N ALA A 510 1.32 39.75 14.91
CA ALA A 510 2.15 40.95 15.06
C ALA A 510 1.84 42.07 14.05
N LYS A 511 1.22 41.76 12.90
CA LYS A 511 0.82 42.77 11.90
C LYS A 511 -0.43 43.58 12.31
N CYS A 512 -1.13 43.16 13.36
CA CYS A 512 -2.31 43.84 13.87
C CYS A 512 -2.00 44.45 15.24
N SER A 513 -2.37 45.71 15.48
CA SER A 513 -2.27 46.32 16.81
C SER A 513 -3.34 45.73 17.74
N LEU A 514 -3.12 44.51 18.22
CA LEU A 514 -4.07 43.69 18.95
C LEU A 514 -4.04 43.94 20.47
N THR A 515 -4.10 45.21 20.89
CA THR A 515 -4.20 45.53 22.33
C THR A 515 -5.59 45.24 22.92
N ASN A 516 -6.55 44.74 22.12
CA ASN A 516 -7.96 44.72 22.47
C ASN A 516 -8.74 43.59 21.75
N ILE A 517 -8.30 42.33 21.79
CA ILE A 517 -9.07 41.20 21.22
C ILE A 517 -10.11 40.71 22.24
N ILE A 518 -11.39 40.64 21.86
CA ILE A 518 -12.47 40.06 22.67
C ILE A 518 -12.52 38.53 22.50
N SER A 519 -12.45 38.04 21.26
CA SER A 519 -12.67 36.63 20.94
C SER A 519 -12.06 36.21 19.59
N ILE A 520 -11.57 34.98 19.52
CA ILE A 520 -10.95 34.36 18.34
C ILE A 520 -11.63 33.01 18.06
N THR A 521 -11.98 32.75 16.81
CA THR A 521 -12.50 31.45 16.35
C THR A 521 -11.74 30.99 15.11
N ILE A 522 -11.66 29.67 14.91
CA ILE A 522 -10.92 29.04 13.80
C ILE A 522 -11.89 28.09 13.08
N ASP A 523 -11.91 28.17 11.75
CA ASP A 523 -12.58 27.22 10.85
C ASP A 523 -11.52 26.57 9.93
N ALA A 524 -11.89 25.61 9.07
CA ALA A 524 -10.97 24.79 8.26
C ALA A 524 -9.99 25.57 7.35
N HIS A 525 -10.27 26.85 7.06
CA HIS A 525 -9.43 27.70 6.19
C HIS A 525 -9.27 29.16 6.67
N TYR A 526 -9.94 29.54 7.77
CA TYR A 526 -9.98 30.94 8.22
C TYR A 526 -9.77 31.08 9.73
N ILE A 527 -9.09 32.16 10.14
CA ILE A 527 -9.06 32.64 11.54
C ILE A 527 -9.87 33.93 11.61
N PHE A 528 -10.79 33.99 12.57
CA PHE A 528 -11.62 35.16 12.82
C PHE A 528 -11.24 35.80 14.15
N ALA A 529 -11.09 37.13 14.17
CA ALA A 529 -10.77 37.88 15.39
C ALA A 529 -11.66 39.11 15.55
N LEU A 530 -12.32 39.23 16.70
CA LEU A 530 -13.11 40.41 17.08
C LEU A 530 -12.34 41.27 18.08
N THR A 531 -12.37 42.59 17.89
CA THR A 531 -11.70 43.55 18.78
C THR A 531 -12.66 44.50 19.50
N ASN A 532 -12.21 45.11 20.60
CA ASN A 532 -13.00 46.02 21.47
C ASN A 532 -13.52 47.29 20.76
N ASN A 533 -13.06 47.57 19.54
CA ASN A 533 -13.46 48.72 18.74
C ASN A 533 -14.53 48.37 17.70
N ASP A 534 -15.31 47.29 17.91
CA ASP A 534 -16.32 46.77 16.97
C ASP A 534 -15.73 46.44 15.57
N LYS A 535 -14.44 46.08 15.50
CA LYS A 535 -13.77 45.62 14.26
C LYS A 535 -13.59 44.10 14.22
N PHE A 536 -13.92 43.52 13.07
CA PHE A 536 -13.82 42.09 12.80
C PHE A 536 -12.78 41.81 11.70
N TYR A 537 -11.81 40.96 12.00
CA TYR A 537 -10.73 40.57 11.09
C TYR A 537 -10.91 39.12 10.63
N VAL A 538 -10.73 38.89 9.33
CA VAL A 538 -10.72 37.56 8.73
C VAL A 538 -9.35 37.31 8.11
N PHE A 539 -8.65 36.32 8.63
CA PHE A 539 -7.41 35.81 8.07
C PHE A 539 -7.68 34.53 7.31
N VAL A 540 -7.17 34.42 6.10
CA VAL A 540 -7.10 33.16 5.36
C VAL A 540 -5.79 32.52 5.73
N TYR A 541 -5.81 31.26 6.15
CA TYR A 541 -4.59 30.53 6.39
C TYR A 541 -4.42 29.45 5.34
N SER A 542 -3.21 29.40 4.79
CA SER A 542 -2.74 28.37 3.88
C SER A 542 -1.47 27.76 4.46
N TYR A 543 -1.05 26.58 3.97
CA TYR A 543 0.23 25.97 4.36
C TYR A 543 1.44 26.88 4.13
N LEU A 544 1.32 27.91 3.29
CA LEU A 544 2.38 28.88 2.98
C LEU A 544 2.30 30.15 3.84
N GLY A 545 1.43 30.18 4.84
CA GLY A 545 1.26 31.27 5.80
C GLY A 545 -0.16 31.85 5.88
N LEU A 546 -0.31 32.77 6.83
CA LEU A 546 -1.54 33.51 7.12
C LEU A 546 -1.55 34.84 6.32
N LEU A 547 -2.58 35.03 5.52
CA LEU A 547 -2.86 36.28 4.79
C LEU A 547 -4.12 36.92 5.40
N MET A 548 -4.02 38.17 5.87
CA MET A 548 -5.22 38.93 6.21
C MET A 548 -6.00 39.18 4.92
N ALA A 549 -7.22 38.66 4.80
CA ALA A 549 -8.02 38.87 3.59
C ALA A 549 -9.07 39.96 3.74
N TYR A 550 -9.63 40.16 4.93
CA TYR A 550 -10.69 41.14 5.10
C TYR A 550 -10.68 41.83 6.47
N GLU A 551 -10.96 43.14 6.47
CA GLU A 551 -11.27 43.97 7.64
C GLU A 551 -12.68 44.54 7.48
N PHE A 552 -13.50 44.43 8.54
CA PHE A 552 -14.86 44.95 8.58
C PHE A 552 -15.08 45.80 9.83
N ASP A 553 -15.61 47.00 9.64
CA ASP A 553 -16.28 47.76 10.69
C ASP A 553 -17.70 47.19 10.84
N VAL A 554 -18.07 46.72 12.03
CA VAL A 554 -19.43 46.20 12.28
C VAL A 554 -20.39 47.38 12.42
N ILE A 555 -20.91 47.89 11.29
CA ILE A 555 -21.87 48.99 11.27
C ILE A 555 -23.28 48.42 11.46
N TYR A 556 -23.83 48.56 12.66
CA TYR A 556 -25.24 48.23 12.94
C TYR A 556 -25.96 49.43 13.55
N LYS A 557 -27.29 49.49 13.38
CA LYS A 557 -28.12 50.50 14.05
C LYS A 557 -28.17 50.22 15.54
N LYS A 558 -27.28 50.86 16.29
CA LYS A 558 -27.31 50.81 17.77
C LYS A 558 -28.63 51.38 18.25
N LYS A 559 -29.38 50.62 19.06
CA LYS A 559 -30.57 51.12 19.76
C LYS A 559 -30.18 52.07 20.89
N GLU A 560 -29.00 51.88 21.47
CA GLU A 560 -28.42 52.76 22.49
C GLU A 560 -26.94 53.07 22.20
N PRO A 561 -26.44 54.27 22.57
CA PRO A 561 -25.06 54.68 22.26
C PRO A 561 -23.98 53.79 22.88
N ASN A 562 -24.29 53.05 23.95
CA ASN A 562 -23.35 52.16 24.66
C ASN A 562 -23.46 50.68 24.26
N GLU A 563 -24.22 50.36 23.20
CA GLU A 563 -24.41 48.97 22.76
C GLU A 563 -23.09 48.34 22.25
N ARG A 564 -22.77 47.15 22.78
CA ARG A 564 -21.53 46.38 22.50
C ARG A 564 -21.86 45.00 21.96
N ILE A 565 -20.93 44.42 21.21
CA ILE A 565 -21.01 43.03 20.74
C ILE A 565 -20.55 42.10 21.88
N LEU A 566 -21.39 41.14 22.26
CA LEU A 566 -21.11 40.16 23.30
C LEU A 566 -20.45 38.90 22.72
N SER A 567 -20.95 38.42 21.59
CA SER A 567 -20.44 37.22 20.92
C SER A 567 -20.71 37.27 19.41
N TYR A 568 -20.08 36.38 18.66
CA TYR A 568 -20.31 36.25 17.23
C TYR A 568 -20.25 34.78 16.79
N LEU A 569 -20.92 34.47 15.68
CA LEU A 569 -20.79 33.24 14.90
C LEU A 569 -20.43 33.61 13.48
N CYS A 570 -19.57 32.82 12.83
CA CYS A 570 -19.13 33.07 11.45
C CYS A 570 -19.22 31.79 10.64
N GLN A 571 -19.82 31.87 9.45
CA GLN A 571 -19.81 30.83 8.42
C GLN A 571 -19.78 31.54 7.07
N PHE A 572 -18.67 31.44 6.32
CA PHE A 572 -18.50 32.22 5.11
C PHE A 572 -19.65 31.96 4.10
N PRO A 573 -20.33 33.01 3.57
CA PRO A 573 -19.97 34.42 3.62
C PRO A 573 -20.69 35.25 4.70
N TYR A 574 -21.39 34.67 5.67
CA TYR A 574 -22.17 35.38 6.70
C TYR A 574 -21.49 35.40 8.08
N VAL A 575 -21.69 36.49 8.82
CA VAL A 575 -21.31 36.63 10.23
C VAL A 575 -22.50 37.13 11.02
N CYS A 576 -22.83 36.46 12.12
CA CYS A 576 -23.89 36.84 13.05
C CYS A 576 -23.27 37.38 14.34
N PHE A 577 -23.68 38.56 14.78
CA PHE A 577 -23.24 39.19 16.02
C PHE A 577 -24.40 39.23 17.03
N LEU A 578 -24.12 38.94 18.30
CA LEU A 578 -25.05 39.14 19.41
C LEU A 578 -24.69 40.43 20.13
N THR A 579 -25.65 41.35 20.25
CA THR A 579 -25.45 42.61 20.96
C THR A 579 -25.88 42.54 22.42
N SER A 580 -25.37 43.47 23.24
CA SER A 580 -25.71 43.59 24.67
C SER A 580 -27.19 43.82 24.94
N ASN A 581 -27.96 44.23 23.93
CA ASN A 581 -29.41 44.43 24.01
C ASN A 581 -30.20 43.19 23.54
N SER A 582 -29.58 42.00 23.52
CA SER A 582 -30.23 40.75 23.08
C SER A 582 -30.78 40.87 21.65
N SER A 583 -29.96 41.38 20.73
CA SER A 583 -30.29 41.38 19.30
C SER A 583 -29.19 40.70 18.48
N MET A 584 -29.60 39.86 17.54
CA MET A 584 -28.76 39.28 16.51
C MET A 584 -28.68 40.24 15.33
N VAL A 585 -27.47 40.53 14.86
CA VAL A 585 -27.19 41.28 13.63
C VAL A 585 -26.44 40.37 12.66
N VAL A 586 -26.95 40.18 11.45
CA VAL A 586 -26.30 39.36 10.41
C VAL A 586 -25.68 40.23 9.35
N GLY A 587 -24.38 40.11 9.13
CA GLY A 587 -23.62 40.79 8.08
C GLY A 587 -23.11 39.81 7.02
N HIS A 588 -23.00 40.28 5.77
CA HIS A 588 -22.38 39.52 4.69
C HIS A 588 -20.93 40.01 4.45
N CYS A 589 -19.94 39.14 4.67
CA CYS A 589 -18.51 39.46 4.58
C CYS A 589 -18.14 40.11 3.24
N SER A 590 -18.52 39.57 2.08
CA SER A 590 -18.08 40.17 0.82
C SER A 590 -18.84 41.45 0.40
N LYS A 591 -20.09 41.64 0.84
CA LYS A 591 -20.95 42.77 0.42
C LYS A 591 -20.91 43.97 1.37
N LYS A 592 -20.37 43.81 2.59
CA LYS A 592 -20.28 44.87 3.62
C LYS A 592 -21.63 45.49 3.98
N GLU A 593 -22.69 44.70 3.99
CA GLU A 593 -24.05 45.14 4.33
C GLU A 593 -24.63 44.29 5.46
N VAL A 594 -25.44 44.93 6.31
CA VAL A 594 -26.28 44.24 7.31
C VAL A 594 -27.50 43.68 6.57
N SER A 595 -27.59 42.36 6.57
CA SER A 595 -28.68 41.61 5.94
C SER A 595 -29.92 41.50 6.82
N MET A 596 -29.76 41.45 8.15
CA MET A 596 -30.85 41.18 9.08
C MET A 596 -30.54 41.66 10.51
N GLN A 597 -31.58 42.08 11.24
CA GLN A 597 -31.51 42.31 12.69
C GLN A 597 -32.77 41.79 13.39
N LEU A 598 -32.60 40.91 14.38
CA LEU A 598 -33.68 40.24 15.11
C LEU A 598 -33.43 40.19 16.62
N PRO A 599 -34.47 40.16 17.47
CA PRO A 599 -34.29 39.92 18.91
C PRO A 599 -33.85 38.47 19.15
N CYS A 600 -32.78 38.28 19.93
CA CYS A 600 -32.14 36.99 20.15
C CYS A 600 -31.52 36.96 21.55
N LYS A 601 -31.76 35.89 22.30
CA LYS A 601 -31.15 35.68 23.62
C LYS A 601 -29.75 35.12 23.50
N GLN A 602 -29.54 34.19 22.57
CA GLN A 602 -28.26 33.49 22.38
C GLN A 602 -28.10 33.01 20.94
N LEU A 603 -26.90 33.18 20.40
CA LEU A 603 -26.46 32.60 19.13
C LEU A 603 -25.97 31.16 19.34
N ILE A 604 -26.40 30.22 18.50
CA ILE A 604 -26.11 28.79 18.69
C ILE A 604 -25.10 28.26 17.67
N SER A 605 -25.46 28.17 16.39
CA SER A 605 -24.54 27.76 15.32
C SER A 605 -25.10 28.07 13.93
N PHE A 606 -24.24 27.99 12.92
CA PHE A 606 -24.69 27.80 11.54
C PHE A 606 -24.96 26.31 11.28
N ILE A 607 -26.03 26.00 10.53
CA ILE A 607 -26.35 24.63 10.09
C ILE A 607 -25.74 24.37 8.70
N ASN A 608 -25.70 25.41 7.88
CA ASN A 608 -25.02 25.44 6.58
C ASN A 608 -24.62 26.90 6.27
N ASP A 609 -24.14 27.15 5.07
CA ASP A 609 -23.62 28.46 4.63
C ASP A 609 -24.65 29.61 4.65
N ARG A 610 -25.93 29.34 4.95
CA ARG A 610 -27.01 30.35 4.93
C ARG A 610 -27.93 30.30 6.15
N MET A 611 -27.95 29.20 6.88
CA MET A 611 -28.94 28.94 7.93
C MET A 611 -28.31 29.06 9.31
N VAL A 612 -28.85 29.95 10.15
CA VAL A 612 -28.39 30.16 11.52
C VAL A 612 -29.44 29.71 12.53
N LEU A 613 -29.01 28.91 13.50
CA LEU A 613 -29.81 28.46 14.63
C LEU A 613 -29.62 29.42 15.81
N VAL A 614 -30.72 29.85 16.41
CA VAL A 614 -30.78 30.94 17.38
C VAL A 614 -31.76 30.61 18.50
N SER A 615 -31.47 31.07 19.72
CA SER A 615 -32.42 31.05 20.83
C SER A 615 -33.20 32.36 20.88
N SER A 616 -34.53 32.28 20.75
CA SER A 616 -35.42 33.44 20.74
C SER A 616 -35.51 34.07 22.13
N SER A 617 -35.58 35.41 22.20
CA SER A 617 -35.71 36.12 23.48
C SER A 617 -37.14 36.29 23.96
N THR A 618 -38.14 36.11 23.09
CA THR A 618 -39.56 36.34 23.39
C THR A 618 -40.36 35.08 23.65
N ALA A 619 -39.90 33.92 23.17
CA ALA A 619 -40.48 32.61 23.40
C ALA A 619 -39.33 31.66 23.71
N ASN A 620 -39.38 30.91 24.82
CA ASN A 620 -38.35 29.92 25.21
C ASN A 620 -38.22 28.83 24.12
N SER A 621 -37.58 29.15 23.00
CA SER A 621 -37.67 28.43 21.75
C SER A 621 -36.39 28.53 20.95
N LEU A 622 -36.11 27.47 20.21
CA LEU A 622 -35.06 27.43 19.21
C LEU A 622 -35.66 27.79 17.86
N GLU A 623 -35.07 28.75 17.17
CA GLU A 623 -35.50 29.23 15.87
C GLU A 623 -34.38 29.08 14.85
N LEU A 624 -34.70 28.56 13.66
CA LEU A 624 -33.79 28.42 12.55
C LEU A 624 -34.12 29.47 11.47
N TRP A 625 -33.17 30.33 11.15
CA TRP A 625 -33.34 31.47 10.25
C TRP A 625 -32.48 31.35 8.99
N ASP A 626 -33.05 31.69 7.83
CA ASP A 626 -32.30 31.89 6.58
C ASP A 626 -31.73 33.32 6.52
N CYS A 627 -30.41 33.42 6.67
CA CYS A 627 -29.66 34.68 6.64
C CYS A 627 -29.75 35.41 5.29
N SER A 628 -30.02 34.71 4.20
CA SER A 628 -30.07 35.29 2.85
C SER A 628 -31.43 35.92 2.53
N ASN A 629 -32.52 35.28 2.96
CA ASN A 629 -33.88 35.69 2.62
C ASN A 629 -34.65 36.34 3.78
N ASN A 630 -34.10 36.31 5.00
CA ASN A 630 -34.76 36.81 6.21
C ASN A 630 -36.09 36.13 6.51
N ILE A 631 -36.09 34.80 6.46
CA ILE A 631 -37.26 33.96 6.69
C ILE A 631 -36.97 32.99 7.84
N LEU A 632 -37.93 32.85 8.76
CA LEU A 632 -37.93 31.78 9.76
C LEU A 632 -38.27 30.46 9.05
N VAL A 633 -37.37 29.48 9.11
CA VAL A 633 -37.53 28.18 8.44
C VAL A 633 -38.19 27.17 9.36
N SER A 634 -37.80 27.10 10.63
CA SER A 634 -38.43 26.23 11.61
C SER A 634 -38.24 26.76 13.03
N ASN A 635 -39.13 26.37 13.95
CA ASN A 635 -38.96 26.64 15.37
C ASN A 635 -39.37 25.45 16.24
N HIS A 636 -38.84 25.41 17.46
CA HIS A 636 -39.18 24.42 18.48
C HIS A 636 -39.32 25.10 19.84
N ASN A 637 -40.52 25.06 20.41
CA ASN A 637 -40.83 25.68 21.70
C ASN A 637 -40.55 24.72 22.86
N PHE A 638 -39.97 25.24 23.93
CA PHE A 638 -39.78 24.54 25.19
C PHE A 638 -40.75 25.07 26.24
N ASN A 639 -41.19 24.18 27.13
CA ASN A 639 -42.11 24.52 28.21
C ASN A 639 -41.44 25.31 29.34
N ASP A 640 -40.11 25.42 29.33
CA ASP A 640 -39.31 26.00 30.41
C ASP A 640 -38.16 26.84 29.84
N GLU A 641 -37.55 27.67 30.68
CA GLU A 641 -36.47 28.56 30.29
C GLU A 641 -35.22 27.76 29.91
N ILE A 642 -34.70 28.02 28.70
CA ILE A 642 -33.43 27.45 28.23
C ILE A 642 -32.29 28.15 28.97
N ILE A 643 -31.51 27.38 29.74
CA ILE A 643 -30.31 27.86 30.44
C ILE A 643 -29.11 27.81 29.50
N GLU A 644 -28.89 26.66 28.86
CA GLU A 644 -27.79 26.45 27.93
C GLU A 644 -28.28 25.73 26.68
N ASN A 645 -27.70 26.08 25.53
CA ASN A 645 -27.92 25.37 24.29
C ASN A 645 -26.64 25.36 23.44
N SER A 646 -26.45 24.28 22.68
CA SER A 646 -25.33 24.16 21.76
C SER A 646 -25.66 23.21 20.61
N MET A 647 -25.13 23.50 19.42
CA MET A 647 -25.14 22.57 18.30
C MET A 647 -23.88 21.70 18.37
N MET A 648 -24.06 20.40 18.18
CA MET A 648 -23.04 19.39 18.44
C MET A 648 -22.56 18.70 17.14
N LYS A 649 -23.46 18.59 16.16
CA LYS A 649 -23.21 18.25 14.74
C LYS A 649 -24.22 19.02 13.90
N ASN A 650 -24.03 19.20 12.60
CA ASN A 650 -24.95 19.91 11.70
C ASN A 650 -26.41 19.39 11.68
N SER A 651 -26.76 18.43 12.53
CA SER A 651 -28.10 17.91 12.78
C SER A 651 -28.44 17.71 14.28
N MET A 652 -27.60 18.05 15.26
CA MET A 652 -27.83 17.65 16.68
C MET A 652 -27.71 18.83 17.65
N ILE A 653 -28.76 19.10 18.42
CA ILE A 653 -28.85 20.23 19.34
C ILE A 653 -29.00 19.74 20.77
N LYS A 654 -28.15 20.23 21.66
CA LYS A 654 -28.23 20.04 23.11
C LYS A 654 -28.96 21.24 23.74
N VAL A 655 -29.92 20.98 24.61
CA VAL A 655 -30.70 22.01 25.34
C VAL A 655 -30.81 21.65 26.82
N VAL A 656 -30.46 22.58 27.70
CA VAL A 656 -30.59 22.46 29.15
C VAL A 656 -31.75 23.32 29.64
N LEU A 657 -32.68 22.71 30.38
CA LEU A 657 -33.88 23.37 30.90
C LEU A 657 -33.81 23.59 32.42
N LYS A 658 -34.28 24.76 32.87
CA LYS A 658 -34.11 25.26 34.24
C LYS A 658 -34.80 24.47 35.35
N GLY A 659 -35.95 23.86 35.07
CA GLY A 659 -36.78 23.21 36.07
C GLY A 659 -36.22 21.88 36.60
N ASN A 660 -35.31 21.21 35.89
CA ASN A 660 -34.93 19.81 36.19
C ASN A 660 -33.46 19.40 35.96
N SER A 661 -32.52 20.31 35.61
CA SER A 661 -31.13 19.97 35.22
C SER A 661 -31.02 18.79 34.23
N MET A 662 -31.98 18.77 33.31
CA MET A 662 -32.13 17.76 32.26
C MET A 662 -31.61 18.31 30.93
N ILE A 663 -30.69 17.56 30.33
CA ILE A 663 -30.19 17.80 28.97
C ILE A 663 -31.11 17.09 27.98
N SER A 664 -31.80 17.84 27.13
CA SER A 664 -32.54 17.32 25.99
C SER A 664 -31.68 17.40 24.73
N TYR A 665 -31.52 16.29 24.02
CA TYR A 665 -30.88 16.24 22.71
C TYR A 665 -31.95 16.12 21.62
N ILE A 666 -31.88 17.00 20.64
CA ILE A 666 -32.85 17.14 19.55
C ILE A 666 -32.10 17.03 18.23
N GLU A 667 -32.56 16.17 17.33
CA GLU A 667 -32.10 16.12 15.96
C GLU A 667 -32.79 17.19 15.12
N LEU A 668 -32.09 17.66 14.10
CA LEU A 668 -32.62 18.46 13.03
C LEU A 668 -32.52 17.58 11.77
N ASP A 669 -33.67 17.16 11.26
CA ASP A 669 -33.73 16.24 10.12
C ASP A 669 -33.41 16.93 8.78
N GLU A 670 -33.38 16.16 7.69
CA GLU A 670 -33.11 16.68 6.34
C GLU A 670 -34.13 17.73 5.86
N ASN A 671 -35.32 17.79 6.49
CA ASN A 671 -36.34 18.80 6.22
C ASN A 671 -36.29 19.98 7.20
N PHE A 672 -35.22 20.08 8.00
CA PHE A 672 -34.99 21.08 9.03
C PHE A 672 -36.03 21.09 10.17
N GLN A 673 -36.68 19.95 10.46
CA GLN A 673 -37.59 19.78 11.59
C GLN A 673 -36.87 19.24 12.82
N PHE A 674 -37.29 19.71 13.99
CA PHE A 674 -36.72 19.36 15.30
C PHE A 674 -37.36 18.08 15.85
N ASN A 675 -36.58 17.01 15.99
CA ASN A 675 -37.01 15.70 16.47
C ASN A 675 -36.31 15.33 17.79
N PRO A 676 -37.01 15.06 18.90
CA PRO A 676 -36.36 14.70 20.16
C PRO A 676 -35.70 13.32 20.07
N ILE A 677 -34.43 13.21 20.52
CA ILE A 677 -33.68 11.95 20.50
C ILE A 677 -33.55 11.34 21.90
N ARG A 678 -33.04 12.09 22.87
CA ARG A 678 -32.73 11.55 24.21
C ARG A 678 -32.71 12.62 25.29
N ILE A 679 -32.88 12.20 26.55
CA ILE A 679 -32.78 13.06 27.73
C ILE A 679 -31.72 12.47 28.69
N SER A 680 -30.81 13.29 29.21
CA SER A 680 -29.79 12.87 30.19
C SER A 680 -29.59 13.89 31.32
N ASN A 681 -29.21 13.42 32.51
CA ASN A 681 -28.91 14.30 33.65
C ASN A 681 -27.52 14.96 33.51
N GLU A 682 -27.38 16.23 33.89
CA GLU A 682 -26.14 17.02 33.76
C GLU A 682 -24.94 16.54 34.59
N ASN A 683 -25.16 15.88 35.73
CA ASN A 683 -24.12 15.66 36.76
C ASN A 683 -23.08 14.56 36.47
N ILE A 684 -22.76 14.23 35.21
CA ILE A 684 -22.11 12.95 34.93
C ILE A 684 -20.60 12.92 35.23
N ASN A 685 -19.78 13.98 35.13
CA ASN A 685 -18.31 13.78 35.22
C ASN A 685 -17.38 14.95 35.70
N ASN A 686 -17.84 15.95 36.45
CA ASN A 686 -16.98 17.00 37.08
C ASN A 686 -16.01 17.81 36.15
N HIS A 687 -16.03 17.60 34.82
CA HIS A 687 -15.22 18.34 33.86
C HIS A 687 -15.94 19.59 33.35
N ASN A 688 -15.19 20.66 33.08
CA ASN A 688 -15.75 21.97 32.71
C ASN A 688 -16.06 22.11 31.21
N HIS A 689 -15.50 21.26 30.35
CA HIS A 689 -15.67 21.32 28.90
C HIS A 689 -16.01 19.95 28.32
N HIS A 690 -16.78 19.93 27.23
CA HIS A 690 -17.20 18.71 26.56
C HIS A 690 -17.43 18.92 25.05
N ILE A 691 -17.22 17.87 24.26
CA ILE A 691 -17.40 17.82 22.80
C ILE A 691 -18.14 16.51 22.48
N LEU A 692 -19.29 16.59 21.81
CA LEU A 692 -19.96 15.39 21.26
C LEU A 692 -19.30 14.99 19.95
N LEU A 693 -18.88 13.74 19.87
CA LEU A 693 -18.18 13.18 18.73
C LEU A 693 -19.12 12.52 17.74
N ASP A 694 -20.20 11.88 18.21
CA ASP A 694 -21.33 11.34 17.44
C ASP A 694 -22.54 11.02 18.33
N THR A 695 -23.57 10.36 17.80
CA THR A 695 -24.78 9.96 18.56
C THR A 695 -24.49 8.97 19.70
N HIS A 696 -23.29 8.40 19.72
CA HIS A 696 -22.83 7.33 20.59
C HIS A 696 -21.59 7.71 21.41
N CYS A 697 -20.94 8.85 21.20
CA CYS A 697 -19.65 9.17 21.82
C CYS A 697 -19.58 10.64 22.26
N GLU A 698 -19.17 10.87 23.51
CA GLU A 698 -18.91 12.19 24.09
C GLU A 698 -17.51 12.25 24.72
N PHE A 699 -16.80 13.35 24.48
CA PHE A 699 -15.48 13.61 25.03
C PHE A 699 -15.54 14.77 26.03
N TYR A 700 -15.03 14.56 27.24
CA TYR A 700 -15.03 15.52 28.33
C TYR A 700 -13.58 15.89 28.70
N TYR A 701 -13.32 17.18 28.93
CA TYR A 701 -11.98 17.68 29.29
C TYR A 701 -12.06 18.94 30.17
N SER A 702 -10.94 19.32 30.78
CA SER A 702 -10.81 20.63 31.44
C SER A 702 -9.48 21.28 31.07
N PHE A 703 -9.45 22.60 30.99
CA PHE A 703 -8.19 23.35 30.85
C PHE A 703 -7.36 23.37 32.14
N SER A 704 -7.97 23.03 33.28
CA SER A 704 -7.31 22.99 34.58
C SER A 704 -6.84 21.59 35.00
N SER A 705 -7.26 20.53 34.30
CA SER A 705 -6.84 19.15 34.60
C SER A 705 -6.16 18.51 33.40
N SER A 706 -5.11 17.74 33.66
CA SER A 706 -4.49 16.85 32.67
C SER A 706 -5.39 15.68 32.28
N LEU A 707 -6.51 15.45 32.97
CA LEU A 707 -7.35 14.29 32.71
C LEU A 707 -8.54 14.66 31.81
N ALA A 708 -8.80 13.83 30.81
CA ALA A 708 -10.03 13.79 30.04
C ALA A 708 -10.74 12.43 30.18
N SER A 709 -12.03 12.41 29.85
CA SER A 709 -12.83 11.18 29.81
C SER A 709 -13.59 11.07 28.49
N LEU A 710 -13.57 9.88 27.89
CA LEU A 710 -14.39 9.53 26.73
C LEU A 710 -15.54 8.63 27.19
N VAL A 711 -16.77 9.01 26.88
CA VAL A 711 -17.98 8.25 27.19
C VAL A 711 -18.56 7.70 25.90
N ILE A 712 -18.67 6.37 25.80
CA ILE A 712 -19.31 5.67 24.69
C ILE A 712 -20.65 5.09 25.18
N TYR A 713 -21.71 5.33 24.42
CA TYR A 713 -23.10 4.96 24.66
C TYR A 713 -23.51 3.84 23.69
N ASP A 714 -23.78 2.65 24.23
CA ASP A 714 -24.28 1.52 23.45
C ASP A 714 -25.81 1.62 23.25
N LYS A 715 -26.25 1.41 22.00
CA LYS A 715 -27.66 1.50 21.59
C LYS A 715 -28.48 0.28 22.04
N THR A 716 -27.84 -0.85 22.37
CA THR A 716 -28.55 -2.12 22.62
C THR A 716 -29.08 -2.24 24.06
N ASN A 717 -28.53 -1.46 24.99
CA ASN A 717 -28.99 -1.38 26.38
C ASN A 717 -29.00 0.11 26.78
N ASN A 718 -30.20 0.66 27.02
CA ASN A 718 -30.45 2.06 27.40
C ASN A 718 -29.63 2.60 28.61
N ASN A 719 -28.78 1.79 29.25
CA ASN A 719 -27.99 2.14 30.42
C ASN A 719 -26.50 1.74 30.35
N SER A 720 -26.01 1.05 29.33
CA SER A 720 -24.58 0.67 29.28
C SER A 720 -23.73 1.80 28.72
N LYS A 721 -23.00 2.47 29.62
CA LYS A 721 -21.99 3.49 29.32
C LYS A 721 -20.62 2.85 29.49
N LYS A 722 -19.78 2.90 28.46
CA LYS A 722 -18.35 2.62 28.61
C LYS A 722 -17.64 3.94 28.79
N VAL A 723 -17.20 4.21 30.01
CA VAL A 723 -16.44 5.40 30.33
C VAL A 723 -14.97 5.02 30.33
N ILE A 724 -14.22 5.59 29.40
CA ILE A 724 -12.76 5.54 29.39
C ILE A 724 -12.29 6.79 30.14
N ASN A 725 -11.98 6.60 31.42
CA ASN A 725 -11.38 7.62 32.26
C ASN A 725 -9.85 7.66 32.07
N ASP A 726 -9.24 8.73 32.57
CA ASP A 726 -7.79 8.90 32.65
C ASP A 726 -7.08 8.97 31.29
N ILE A 727 -7.71 9.66 30.33
CA ILE A 727 -7.02 10.12 29.12
C ILE A 727 -6.05 11.22 29.57
N ASP A 728 -4.83 10.83 29.92
CA ASP A 728 -3.85 11.72 30.53
C ASP A 728 -3.19 12.60 29.46
N PHE A 729 -3.57 13.87 29.44
CA PHE A 729 -2.81 14.93 28.81
C PHE A 729 -1.55 15.16 29.65
N ILE A 730 -0.37 14.86 29.10
CA ILE A 730 0.92 15.21 29.75
C ILE A 730 0.96 16.69 30.20
N SER A 731 0.21 17.56 29.53
CA SER A 731 0.01 18.95 29.95
C SER A 731 -1.42 19.41 29.64
N PRO A 732 -1.99 20.33 30.43
CA PRO A 732 -3.34 20.84 30.19
C PRO A 732 -3.44 21.47 28.79
N PRO A 733 -4.52 21.19 28.03
CA PRO A 733 -4.69 21.75 26.70
C PRO A 733 -4.80 23.27 26.78
N LYS A 734 -4.24 23.98 25.80
CA LYS A 734 -4.48 25.41 25.57
C LYS A 734 -5.67 25.64 24.63
N SER A 735 -5.91 24.72 23.71
CA SER A 735 -7.07 24.72 22.81
C SER A 735 -7.37 23.31 22.32
N VAL A 736 -8.65 23.02 22.09
CA VAL A 736 -9.14 21.73 21.54
C VAL A 736 -9.97 22.04 20.30
N ILE A 737 -9.73 21.32 19.21
CA ILE A 737 -10.33 21.51 17.88
C ILE A 737 -10.94 20.17 17.46
N TYR A 738 -12.23 20.18 17.11
CA TYR A 738 -12.88 19.02 16.49
C TYR A 738 -12.72 19.09 14.96
N LEU A 739 -12.24 18.00 14.36
CA LEU A 739 -11.96 17.88 12.94
C LEU A 739 -13.05 17.05 12.28
N SER A 740 -14.04 17.73 11.71
CA SER A 740 -15.25 17.11 11.16
C SER A 740 -14.99 16.15 9.99
N LYS A 741 -13.97 16.41 9.15
CA LYS A 741 -13.66 15.57 7.97
C LYS A 741 -13.04 14.22 8.33
N SER A 742 -12.15 14.19 9.32
CA SER A 742 -11.50 12.98 9.84
C SER A 742 -12.23 12.39 11.04
N ASN A 743 -13.23 13.09 11.58
CA ASN A 743 -13.91 12.70 12.80
C ASN A 743 -12.96 12.55 14.00
N SER A 744 -11.90 13.37 14.05
CA SER A 744 -10.84 13.34 15.08
C SER A 744 -10.84 14.61 15.93
N ILE A 745 -10.20 14.58 17.10
CA ILE A 745 -9.97 15.76 17.96
C ILE A 745 -8.49 16.10 17.90
N ALA A 746 -8.14 17.33 17.58
CA ALA A 746 -6.78 17.83 17.77
C ALA A 746 -6.74 18.78 18.97
N TRP A 747 -5.81 18.60 19.92
CA TRP A 747 -5.60 19.57 20.98
C TRP A 747 -4.15 20.03 21.05
N LEU A 748 -3.99 21.33 21.26
CA LEU A 748 -2.71 22.03 21.34
C LEU A 748 -2.38 22.28 22.81
N THR A 749 -1.21 21.85 23.26
CA THR A 749 -0.66 22.18 24.57
C THR A 749 0.31 23.36 24.46
N SER A 750 1.05 23.68 25.52
CA SER A 750 2.12 24.68 25.45
C SER A 750 3.22 24.33 24.46
N THR A 751 3.43 23.05 24.21
CA THR A 751 4.57 22.55 23.46
C THR A 751 4.18 21.55 22.37
N THR A 752 3.00 20.93 22.40
CA THR A 752 2.65 19.78 21.55
C THR A 752 1.29 19.90 20.87
N LEU A 753 1.13 19.27 19.70
CA LEU A 753 -0.16 19.04 19.05
C LEU A 753 -0.46 17.54 19.12
N MET A 754 -1.61 17.17 19.67
CA MET A 754 -2.05 15.78 19.74
C MET A 754 -3.34 15.59 18.97
N ILE A 755 -3.46 14.48 18.23
CA ILE A 755 -4.67 14.13 17.51
C ILE A 755 -5.21 12.80 18.00
N PHE A 756 -6.49 12.79 18.34
CA PHE A 756 -7.24 11.68 18.87
C PHE A 756 -8.30 11.24 17.86
N HIS A 757 -8.33 9.94 17.52
CA HIS A 757 -9.30 9.39 16.57
C HIS A 757 -10.28 8.45 17.32
N PRO A 758 -11.51 8.87 17.61
CA PRO A 758 -12.45 8.15 18.47
C PRO A 758 -12.99 6.82 17.92
N LEU A 759 -12.84 6.55 16.62
CA LEU A 759 -13.51 5.42 15.94
C LEU A 759 -12.64 4.18 15.70
N TYR A 760 -11.47 4.07 16.33
CA TYR A 760 -10.68 2.83 16.29
C TYR A 760 -10.72 2.16 17.66
N GLU A 761 -11.58 1.15 17.79
CA GLU A 761 -11.53 0.19 18.88
C GLU A 761 -10.21 -0.58 18.84
N GLN A 762 -9.17 0.00 19.43
CA GLN A 762 -8.07 -0.69 20.12
C GLN A 762 -7.18 0.36 20.76
N ASN A 763 -6.89 0.15 22.05
CA ASN A 763 -6.24 1.06 22.98
C ASN A 763 -4.95 1.71 22.45
N ILE A 764 -5.03 2.88 21.82
CA ILE A 764 -3.83 3.65 21.48
C ILE A 764 -3.92 5.03 22.14
N PHE A 765 -3.43 5.02 23.38
CA PHE A 765 -2.91 6.19 24.06
C PHE A 765 -1.42 6.27 23.74
N GLN A 766 -1.02 7.06 22.75
CA GLN A 766 0.34 7.60 22.80
C GLN A 766 0.34 9.09 22.48
N PRO A 767 0.63 9.94 23.48
CA PRO A 767 0.84 11.34 23.26
C PRO A 767 2.18 11.61 22.55
N PHE A 768 2.15 12.43 21.50
CA PHE A 768 3.36 12.86 20.81
C PHE A 768 3.98 14.08 21.52
N TYR A 769 5.26 13.95 21.88
CA TYR A 769 6.07 15.08 22.32
C TYR A 769 6.69 15.78 21.11
N ILE A 770 6.37 17.05 20.92
CA ILE A 770 7.25 17.97 20.19
C ILE A 770 8.41 18.25 21.14
N THR A 771 9.44 17.41 21.11
CA THR A 771 10.70 17.79 21.70
C THR A 771 11.28 18.88 20.81
N SER A 772 11.55 20.05 21.40
CA SER A 772 12.55 20.97 20.87
C SER A 772 13.92 20.31 21.03
N SER A 773 14.20 19.23 20.28
CA SER A 773 15.55 18.71 20.21
C SER A 773 16.35 19.67 19.34
N THR A 774 16.82 20.74 19.96
CA THR A 774 18.09 21.38 19.62
C THR A 774 19.24 20.41 19.93
N ILE A 775 19.17 19.20 19.38
CA ILE A 775 20.35 18.39 19.15
C ILE A 775 20.62 18.64 17.68
N PRO A 776 21.69 19.37 17.31
CA PRO A 776 22.09 19.41 15.93
C PRO A 776 22.26 17.96 15.50
N ILE A 777 21.57 17.55 14.44
CA ILE A 777 21.96 16.35 13.74
C ILE A 777 23.39 16.62 13.33
N ASP A 778 24.32 15.94 14.01
CA ASP A 778 25.74 16.12 13.85
C ASP A 778 26.10 15.55 12.48
N TYR A 779 26.05 16.41 11.46
CA TYR A 779 26.40 16.10 10.06
C TYR A 779 27.84 15.57 9.96
N ASP A 780 28.69 15.84 10.95
CA ASP A 780 30.11 15.49 10.96
C ASP A 780 30.40 14.03 11.37
N LEU A 781 29.47 13.30 12.00
CA LEU A 781 29.66 11.86 12.31
C LEU A 781 29.31 10.92 11.14
N VAL A 782 28.86 11.46 10.00
CA VAL A 782 28.56 10.68 8.78
C VAL A 782 29.60 10.96 7.68
N HIS A 783 30.52 11.92 7.86
CA HIS A 783 31.53 12.28 6.85
C HIS A 783 32.92 11.66 7.03
N ASP A 784 33.25 11.10 8.20
CA ASP A 784 34.55 10.46 8.42
C ASP A 784 34.52 8.97 8.05
N HIS A 785 34.54 8.67 6.76
CA HIS A 785 35.25 7.54 6.13
C HIS A 785 34.92 7.47 4.63
N CYS A 786 35.09 8.58 3.89
CA CYS A 786 35.39 8.49 2.46
C CYS A 786 36.17 9.74 2.03
N SER A 787 37.35 9.47 1.46
CA SER A 787 38.28 10.38 0.78
C SER A 787 39.21 11.24 1.64
N SER A 788 40.25 10.58 2.18
CA SER A 788 41.61 11.14 2.15
C SER A 788 41.99 11.53 0.71
N PRO A 789 42.51 12.74 0.45
CA PRO A 789 43.11 13.07 -0.83
C PRO A 789 44.62 12.82 -0.76
N GLU A 790 45.04 11.59 -1.01
CA GLU A 790 46.31 11.36 -1.71
C GLU A 790 45.95 11.04 -3.16
N PHE A 791 46.29 12.02 -4.02
CA PHE A 791 46.05 12.14 -5.45
C PHE A 791 46.93 11.15 -6.27
N GLU A 792 46.51 10.91 -7.53
CA GLU A 792 47.22 10.18 -8.61
C GLU A 792 47.22 8.64 -8.59
#